data_AF-A0A2G2WJI2-F1
#
_entry.id   AF-A0A2G2WJI2-F1
#
_cell.length_a   1.000
_cell.length_b   1.000
_cell.length_c   1.000
_cell.angle_alpha   90.00
_cell.angle_beta   90.00
_cell.angle_gamma   90.00
#
_symmetry.space_group_name_H-M   'P 1'
#
loop_
_entity.id
_entity.type
_entity.pdbx_description
1 polymer ?
#
loop_
_entity_poly.entity_id
_entity_poly.type
_entity_poly.pdbx_seq_one_letter_code
_entity_poly.pdbx_strand_id
1 'polypeptide(L)'
;MVTIRADEISNIICECIEQYNREVKIVNTGTVLQVGDAIARIHGLDEVMAGELVEFEEGTIGIALNLESNNVGVVLMGDGLLIQERSSVKEMGRIAQIPVSEAYLGRVVNALAKPIDGRGRGQRELIIGDRQTGKTAVATDTILNQQGQNVICVYVAIGQKASSVAQVVTTLQERGAMEYTIVVAETADSPATLQYLAPYTGAALAEYFMYRERHTLIIYDDLSKQAQAYRQMSLLLRRPPGREAYLGDVFYLHSRLLERDAKLSSSLGEGSMTALPIVETQSGDVSAYIPTNVISITDGQIFLSADLFNSGIRLAINVELEAFAQFASNLNKATQNQLARGQRLREFLKQSQLASLTVAEQIMTIYTGTNGYLDSLEVGQTGKTAVATDTILNQQGQNVICVYVAIGQKASSVAQVVTTLQERGAMEYTIVVAETADSPATLQYLAPYTGAALAEYFMYRERHTLIIYDDLSKQAQAYRQMSLLLRRPPGREAYPGDVFYLHSRLLERAAKLSSSLGEGSMTALPIVETQSGDVSAYIPTNVISITDGQIFLSADLFNSGIRPAINVGISVSRVGSAAQIKAMKQVAGKLKLELAQFAELEAFAQFASDLDKATQNQLARGQRLRELLKQSQSAPLTVAEQIMTIYTGTNGYLDSLEVGQVRKFLVELRTYLKTNKPQFQEIISSTKKFTEEAEALLKEAIQEQMDRFILQEQA
;
A
#
# COMPACT_ATOMS: atom_id res chain seq x y z
N MET A 1 24.75 -11.84 40.19
CA MET A 1 25.91 -11.23 39.50
C MET A 1 26.78 -12.36 38.96
N VAL A 2 26.78 -12.57 37.65
CA VAL A 2 27.70 -13.50 37.00
C VAL A 2 28.83 -12.65 36.43
N THR A 3 30.01 -12.76 37.00
CA THR A 3 31.23 -12.08 36.54
C THR A 3 31.74 -12.75 35.27
N ILE A 4 31.63 -12.04 34.15
CA ILE A 4 32.17 -12.44 32.84
C ILE A 4 33.70 -12.33 32.89
N ARG A 5 34.40 -13.36 32.40
CA ARG A 5 35.87 -13.41 32.32
C ARG A 5 36.33 -12.85 30.98
N ALA A 6 37.43 -12.08 30.99
CA ALA A 6 38.00 -11.44 29.79
C ALA A 6 38.33 -12.44 28.66
N ASP A 7 38.56 -13.70 29.03
CA ASP A 7 38.91 -14.79 28.14
C ASP A 7 37.79 -15.14 27.14
N GLU A 8 36.52 -14.99 27.54
CA GLU A 8 35.36 -15.25 26.67
C GLU A 8 35.21 -14.18 25.56
N ILE A 9 35.53 -12.93 25.88
CA ILE A 9 35.48 -11.82 24.92
C ILE A 9 36.57 -11.99 23.86
N SER A 10 37.76 -12.42 24.26
CA SER A 10 38.87 -12.63 23.33
C SER A 10 38.57 -13.75 22.33
N ASN A 11 37.92 -14.83 22.76
CA ASN A 11 37.57 -15.94 21.88
C ASN A 11 36.50 -15.57 20.85
N ILE A 12 35.49 -14.79 21.23
CA ILE A 12 34.44 -14.32 20.30
C ILE A 12 35.05 -13.38 19.24
N ILE A 13 35.97 -12.50 19.63
CA ILE A 13 36.66 -11.61 18.69
C ILE A 13 37.53 -12.43 17.73
N CYS A 14 38.25 -13.44 18.24
CA CYS A 14 39.02 -14.35 17.39
C CYS A 14 38.13 -15.12 16.41
N GLU A 15 36.98 -15.66 16.84
CA GLU A 15 36.03 -16.34 15.96
C GLU A 15 35.46 -15.40 14.87
N CYS A 16 35.10 -14.16 15.22
CA CYS A 16 34.61 -13.18 14.23
C CYS A 16 35.69 -12.78 13.22
N ILE A 17 36.96 -12.70 13.62
CA ILE A 17 38.09 -12.40 12.72
C ILE A 17 38.41 -13.61 11.85
N GLU A 18 38.36 -14.83 12.39
CA GLU A 18 38.55 -16.07 11.64
C GLU A 18 37.44 -16.31 10.60
N GLN A 19 36.22 -15.87 10.89
CA GLN A 19 35.10 -15.93 9.94
C GLN A 19 35.09 -14.78 8.91
N TYR A 20 35.92 -13.74 9.09
CA TYR A 20 36.01 -12.61 8.16
C TYR A 20 36.85 -12.97 6.92
N ASN A 21 36.34 -13.87 6.09
CA ASN A 21 36.90 -14.14 4.77
C ASN A 21 36.48 -13.04 3.79
N ARG A 22 37.42 -12.15 3.43
CA ARG A 22 37.28 -11.33 2.22
C ARG A 22 37.45 -12.23 1.01
N GLU A 23 36.36 -12.71 0.45
CA GLU A 23 36.36 -13.22 -0.91
C GLU A 23 36.69 -12.05 -1.86
N VAL A 24 37.92 -12.04 -2.40
CA VAL A 24 38.29 -11.11 -3.47
C VAL A 24 37.62 -11.61 -4.75
N LYS A 25 36.37 -11.18 -4.96
CA LYS A 25 35.65 -11.45 -6.21
C LYS A 25 36.09 -10.39 -7.23
N ILE A 26 36.57 -10.83 -8.39
CA ILE A 26 36.79 -9.93 -9.52
C ILE A 26 35.40 -9.47 -9.97
N VAL A 27 35.06 -8.21 -9.74
CA VAL A 27 33.76 -7.62 -10.12
C VAL A 27 33.96 -6.89 -11.44
N ASN A 28 33.10 -7.14 -12.43
CA ASN A 28 33.12 -6.34 -13.65
C ASN A 28 32.66 -4.92 -13.33
N THR A 29 33.43 -3.93 -13.78
CA THR A 29 33.19 -2.52 -13.49
C THR A 29 33.08 -1.72 -14.78
N GLY A 30 32.12 -0.81 -14.82
CA GLY A 30 31.99 0.19 -15.87
C GLY A 30 32.30 1.60 -15.40
N THR A 31 32.33 2.51 -16.36
CA THR A 31 32.52 3.95 -16.15
C THR A 31 31.32 4.71 -16.69
N VAL A 32 30.75 5.61 -15.88
CA VAL A 32 29.66 6.49 -16.32
C VAL A 32 30.15 7.42 -17.43
N LEU A 33 29.54 7.34 -18.62
CA LEU A 33 29.81 8.25 -19.73
C LEU A 33 28.93 9.49 -19.67
N GLN A 34 27.64 9.30 -19.37
CA GLN A 34 26.63 10.35 -19.38
C GLN A 34 25.53 9.98 -18.38
N VAL A 35 24.98 10.96 -17.69
CA VAL A 35 23.77 10.84 -16.87
C VAL A 35 22.81 11.97 -17.18
N GLY A 36 21.53 11.67 -17.30
CA GLY A 36 20.47 12.66 -17.45
C GLY A 36 19.09 12.01 -17.39
N ASP A 37 18.13 12.70 -16.78
CA ASP A 37 16.72 12.29 -16.72
C ASP A 37 16.51 10.82 -16.28
N ALA A 38 17.18 10.41 -15.20
CA ALA A 38 17.17 9.04 -14.66
C ALA A 38 17.74 7.96 -15.61
N ILE A 39 18.55 8.32 -16.60
CA ILE A 39 19.27 7.38 -17.48
C ILE A 39 20.77 7.64 -17.42
N ALA A 40 21.53 6.56 -17.31
CA ALA A 40 22.97 6.57 -17.42
C ALA A 40 23.44 5.73 -18.62
N ARG A 41 24.45 6.22 -19.33
CA ARG A 41 25.20 5.43 -20.32
C ARG A 41 26.52 5.02 -19.70
N ILE A 42 26.80 3.73 -19.66
CA ILE A 42 27.97 3.17 -18.99
C ILE A 42 28.89 2.53 -20.03
N HIS A 43 30.18 2.84 -20.00
CA HIS A 43 31.19 2.12 -20.78
C HIS A 43 31.73 0.93 -19.97
N GLY A 44 32.00 -0.20 -20.62
CA GLY A 44 32.37 -1.45 -19.96
C GLY A 44 31.13 -2.24 -19.51
N LEU A 45 31.21 -2.92 -18.37
CA LEU A 45 30.19 -3.90 -17.94
C LEU A 45 29.97 -5.00 -19.01
N ASP A 46 31.07 -5.51 -19.60
CA ASP A 46 31.01 -6.40 -20.76
C ASP A 46 30.30 -7.75 -20.51
N GLU A 47 30.13 -8.13 -19.25
CA GLU A 47 29.51 -9.39 -18.80
C GLU A 47 28.10 -9.17 -18.21
N VAL A 48 27.61 -7.93 -18.17
CA VAL A 48 26.31 -7.61 -17.56
C VAL A 48 25.16 -8.22 -18.36
N MET A 49 24.20 -8.81 -17.65
CA MET A 49 23.01 -9.38 -18.25
C MET A 49 21.91 -8.33 -18.48
N ALA A 50 21.06 -8.57 -19.48
CA ALA A 50 19.87 -7.75 -19.67
C ALA A 50 18.91 -7.91 -18.48
N GLY A 51 18.52 -6.79 -17.86
CA GLY A 51 17.70 -6.77 -16.65
C GLY A 51 18.49 -6.92 -15.34
N GLU A 52 19.83 -6.91 -15.41
CA GLU A 52 20.68 -6.98 -14.22
C GLU A 52 20.69 -5.67 -13.42
N LEU A 53 20.76 -5.80 -12.10
CA LEU A 53 20.99 -4.67 -11.21
C LEU A 53 22.45 -4.24 -11.27
N VAL A 54 22.66 -2.94 -11.37
CA VAL A 54 23.97 -2.30 -11.27
C VAL A 54 23.97 -1.29 -10.13
N GLU A 55 25.11 -1.14 -9.47
CA GLU A 55 25.30 -0.23 -8.35
C GLU A 55 26.31 0.86 -8.74
N PHE A 56 25.90 2.11 -8.59
CA PHE A 56 26.73 3.29 -8.82
C PHE A 56 27.62 3.57 -7.61
N GLU A 57 28.70 4.32 -7.80
CA GLU A 57 29.68 4.61 -6.75
C GLU A 57 29.06 5.29 -5.51
N GLU A 58 28.01 6.10 -5.65
CA GLU A 58 27.32 6.70 -4.51
C GLU A 58 26.23 5.80 -3.87
N GLY A 59 25.94 4.64 -4.47
CA GLY A 59 24.97 3.66 -3.96
C GLY A 59 23.61 3.66 -4.66
N THR A 60 23.39 4.52 -5.66
CA THR A 60 22.17 4.43 -6.50
C THR A 60 22.16 3.09 -7.23
N ILE A 61 20.98 2.46 -7.31
CA ILE A 61 20.77 1.22 -8.06
C ILE A 61 20.21 1.58 -9.43
N GLY A 62 20.69 0.92 -10.48
CA GLY A 62 20.12 0.97 -11.82
C GLY A 62 19.80 -0.41 -12.36
N ILE A 63 19.05 -0.45 -13.47
CA ILE A 63 18.76 -1.67 -14.23
C ILE A 63 19.36 -1.52 -15.62
N ALA A 64 20.20 -2.48 -16.02
CA ALA A 64 20.73 -2.57 -17.37
C ALA A 64 19.63 -2.99 -18.35
N LEU A 65 19.30 -2.14 -19.33
CA LEU A 65 18.24 -2.43 -20.32
C LEU A 65 18.77 -2.56 -21.75
N ASN A 66 19.56 -1.60 -22.22
CA ASN A 66 20.12 -1.63 -23.57
C ASN A 66 21.59 -2.01 -23.51
N LEU A 67 21.95 -3.20 -24.00
CA LEU A 67 23.36 -3.61 -24.13
C LEU A 67 23.82 -3.26 -25.56
N GLU A 68 24.34 -2.05 -25.76
CA GLU A 68 24.93 -1.64 -27.05
C GLU A 68 26.37 -2.16 -27.16
N SER A 69 26.94 -2.16 -28.37
CA SER A 69 28.31 -2.67 -28.58
C SER A 69 29.40 -1.90 -27.83
N ASN A 70 29.14 -0.62 -27.52
CA ASN A 70 30.14 0.30 -26.97
C ASN A 70 29.74 0.88 -25.60
N ASN A 71 28.48 0.68 -25.18
CA ASN A 71 27.98 1.17 -23.90
C ASN A 71 26.72 0.40 -23.47
N VAL A 72 26.40 0.50 -22.19
CA VAL A 72 25.20 -0.05 -21.58
C VAL A 72 24.28 1.10 -21.17
N GLY A 73 23.06 1.10 -21.68
CA GLY A 73 21.98 1.97 -21.24
C GLY A 73 21.36 1.43 -19.96
N VAL A 74 21.62 2.13 -18.86
CA VAL A 74 21.12 1.82 -17.52
C VAL A 74 20.04 2.82 -17.15
N VAL A 75 18.92 2.32 -16.66
CA VAL A 75 17.86 3.17 -16.09
C VAL A 75 17.99 3.19 -14.58
N LEU A 76 18.00 4.38 -13.98
CA LEU A 76 18.23 4.62 -12.57
C LEU A 76 16.95 4.39 -11.75
N MET A 77 17.10 3.76 -10.59
CA MET A 77 16.04 3.53 -9.59
C MET A 77 16.09 4.58 -8.48
N GLY A 78 16.27 5.84 -8.87
CA GLY A 78 16.44 7.02 -8.02
C GLY A 78 16.75 8.25 -8.87
N ASP A 79 16.92 9.41 -8.23
CA ASP A 79 17.01 10.70 -8.94
C ASP A 79 18.32 10.92 -9.70
N GLY A 80 19.38 10.19 -9.33
CA GLY A 80 20.68 10.21 -10.03
C GLY A 80 21.44 11.54 -9.95
N LEU A 81 20.99 12.50 -9.15
CA LEU A 81 21.57 13.85 -9.03
C LEU A 81 23.02 13.85 -8.51
N LEU A 82 23.39 12.82 -7.76
CA LEU A 82 24.72 12.68 -7.16
C LEU A 82 25.69 11.89 -8.05
N ILE A 83 25.21 11.26 -9.12
CA ILE A 83 26.05 10.46 -10.02
C ILE A 83 26.91 11.40 -10.85
N GLN A 84 28.22 11.24 -10.74
CA GLN A 84 29.18 12.00 -11.53
C GLN A 84 29.56 11.26 -12.81
N GLU A 85 29.72 11.99 -13.92
CA GLU A 85 30.40 11.43 -15.08
C GLU A 85 31.80 10.94 -14.69
N ARG A 86 32.22 9.83 -15.30
CA ARG A 86 33.45 9.10 -15.01
C ARG A 86 33.51 8.36 -13.67
N SER A 87 32.45 8.43 -12.86
CA SER A 87 32.35 7.56 -11.67
C SER A 87 32.25 6.09 -12.07
N SER A 88 32.57 5.22 -11.11
CA SER A 88 32.52 3.77 -11.31
C SER A 88 31.11 3.21 -11.12
N VAL A 89 30.79 2.16 -11.87
CA VAL A 89 29.56 1.38 -11.74
C VAL A 89 29.93 -0.10 -11.67
N LYS A 90 29.26 -0.85 -10.82
CA LYS A 90 29.53 -2.27 -10.58
C LYS A 90 28.30 -3.09 -10.92
N GLU A 91 28.50 -4.24 -11.55
CA GLU A 91 27.43 -5.23 -11.67
C GLU A 91 27.17 -5.91 -10.33
N MET A 92 25.91 -6.29 -10.07
CA MET A 92 25.53 -6.97 -8.81
C MET A 92 25.44 -8.49 -8.96
N GLY A 93 25.60 -9.04 -10.16
CA GLY A 93 25.49 -10.47 -10.46
C GLY A 93 24.07 -11.02 -10.31
N ARG A 94 23.06 -10.16 -10.27
CA ARG A 94 21.65 -10.55 -10.05
C ARG A 94 20.70 -9.73 -10.93
N ILE A 95 19.87 -10.44 -11.69
CA ILE A 95 18.69 -9.87 -12.38
C ILE A 95 17.76 -9.27 -11.33
N ALA A 96 17.07 -8.17 -11.64
CA ALA A 96 16.15 -7.49 -10.74
C ALA A 96 15.33 -8.46 -9.86
N GLN A 97 15.56 -8.40 -8.54
CA GLN A 97 14.87 -9.21 -7.54
C GLN A 97 14.14 -8.30 -6.57
N ILE A 98 13.06 -8.82 -6.01
CA ILE A 98 12.23 -8.10 -5.05
C ILE A 98 12.09 -8.98 -3.81
N PRO A 99 12.38 -8.47 -2.61
CA PRO A 99 12.15 -9.22 -1.39
C PRO A 99 10.65 -9.47 -1.20
N VAL A 100 10.26 -10.73 -1.01
CA VAL A 100 8.87 -11.15 -0.80
C VAL A 100 8.74 -11.97 0.48
N SER A 101 7.71 -11.70 1.28
CA SER A 101 7.41 -12.42 2.51
C SER A 101 6.00 -12.10 3.03
N GLU A 102 5.53 -12.86 4.01
CA GLU A 102 4.28 -12.55 4.72
C GLU A 102 4.36 -11.24 5.54
N ALA A 103 5.57 -10.75 5.85
CA ALA A 103 5.77 -9.54 6.64
C ALA A 103 5.34 -8.24 5.93
N TYR A 104 4.98 -8.32 4.64
CA TYR A 104 4.45 -7.19 3.88
C TYR A 104 2.93 -6.98 4.05
N LEU A 105 2.21 -7.93 4.64
CA LEU A 105 0.79 -7.76 4.94
C LEU A 105 0.59 -6.58 5.90
N GLY A 106 -0.32 -5.68 5.55
CA GLY A 106 -0.58 -4.44 6.30
C GLY A 106 0.45 -3.35 6.12
N ARG A 107 1.35 -3.47 5.13
CA ARG A 107 2.41 -2.50 4.85
C ARG A 107 2.13 -1.69 3.60
N VAL A 108 2.62 -0.45 3.61
CA VAL A 108 2.80 0.37 2.40
C VAL A 108 4.27 0.34 2.03
N VAL A 109 4.58 -0.09 0.81
CA VAL A 109 5.93 -0.23 0.28
C VAL A 109 6.08 0.49 -1.06
N ASN A 110 7.30 0.82 -1.42
CA ASN A 110 7.64 1.31 -2.76
C ASN A 110 7.89 0.14 -3.74
N ALA A 111 8.22 0.43 -4.99
CA ALA A 111 8.54 -0.53 -6.06
C ALA A 111 9.84 -1.32 -5.82
N LEU A 112 10.64 -0.94 -4.83
CA LEU A 112 11.77 -1.73 -4.35
C LEU A 112 11.40 -2.63 -3.16
N ALA A 113 10.11 -2.70 -2.82
CA ALA A 113 9.57 -3.33 -1.62
C ALA A 113 10.18 -2.79 -0.31
N LYS A 114 10.68 -1.54 -0.32
CA LYS A 114 11.08 -0.84 0.91
C LYS A 114 9.82 -0.24 1.54
N PRO A 115 9.60 -0.41 2.85
CA PRO A 115 8.45 0.19 3.51
C PRO A 115 8.54 1.72 3.54
N ILE A 116 7.43 2.38 3.21
CA ILE A 116 7.28 3.85 3.19
C ILE A 116 6.15 4.32 4.12
N ASP A 117 5.56 3.41 4.88
CA ASP A 117 4.53 3.69 5.91
C ASP A 117 5.11 4.14 7.26
N GLY A 118 6.43 4.34 7.37
CA GLY A 118 7.11 4.66 8.63
C GLY A 118 7.04 3.54 9.69
N ARG A 119 6.61 2.33 9.32
CA ARG A 119 6.52 1.16 10.22
C ARG A 119 7.68 0.18 10.05
N GLY A 120 8.75 0.58 9.36
CA GLY A 120 9.89 -0.28 9.05
C GLY A 120 10.76 -0.59 10.28
N ARG A 121 11.10 -1.87 10.44
CA ARG A 121 12.09 -2.33 11.44
C ARG A 121 13.49 -2.14 10.86
N GLY A 122 14.40 -1.53 11.62
CA GLY A 122 15.75 -1.22 11.14
C GLY A 122 15.88 0.10 10.38
N GLN A 123 14.87 0.98 10.46
CA GLN A 123 14.87 2.29 9.79
C GLN A 123 15.35 3.42 10.70
N ARG A 124 15.80 4.51 10.08
CA ARG A 124 16.20 5.76 10.73
C ARG A 124 15.22 6.86 10.31
N GLU A 125 14.32 7.24 11.21
CA GLU A 125 13.29 8.24 10.92
C GLU A 125 13.59 9.52 11.72
N LEU A 126 14.01 10.58 11.02
CA LEU A 126 14.38 11.86 11.63
C LEU A 126 13.16 12.61 12.17
N ILE A 127 13.19 13.06 13.41
CA ILE A 127 12.24 14.06 13.93
C ILE A 127 12.93 15.42 13.94
N ILE A 128 12.52 16.32 13.06
CA ILE A 128 13.16 17.63 12.88
C ILE A 128 12.17 18.76 13.07
N GLY A 129 12.58 19.85 13.68
CA GLY A 129 11.77 21.07 13.78
C GLY A 129 12.24 22.02 14.86
N ASP A 130 11.56 23.15 14.98
CA ASP A 130 11.98 24.23 15.86
C ASP A 130 11.88 23.87 17.35
N ARG A 131 12.51 24.68 18.19
CA ARG A 131 12.42 24.51 19.64
C ARG A 131 10.95 24.53 20.09
N GLN A 132 10.59 23.63 21.00
CA GLN A 132 9.24 23.51 21.59
C GLN A 132 8.10 23.11 20.62
N THR A 133 8.39 22.49 19.47
CA THR A 133 7.35 22.03 18.52
C THR A 133 6.73 20.66 18.82
N GLY A 134 7.06 20.02 19.95
CA GLY A 134 6.52 18.71 20.34
C GLY A 134 7.37 17.49 19.96
N LYS A 135 8.63 17.67 19.51
CA LYS A 135 9.54 16.58 19.10
C LYS A 135 9.67 15.46 20.14
N THR A 136 9.97 15.82 21.40
CA THR A 136 10.08 14.86 22.51
C THR A 136 8.74 14.18 22.83
N ALA A 137 7.60 14.85 22.60
CA ALA A 137 6.29 14.25 22.80
C ALA A 137 6.03 13.15 21.77
N VAL A 138 6.32 13.41 20.49
CA VAL A 138 6.26 12.40 19.42
C VAL A 138 7.15 11.20 19.78
N ALA A 139 8.38 11.44 20.19
CA ALA A 139 9.30 10.37 20.55
C ALA A 139 8.82 9.55 21.77
N THR A 140 8.30 10.23 22.81
CA THR A 140 7.75 9.56 24.00
C THR A 140 6.51 8.74 23.65
N ASP A 141 5.61 9.27 22.83
CA ASP A 141 4.42 8.55 22.35
C ASP A 141 4.82 7.31 21.54
N THR A 142 5.86 7.40 20.69
CA THR A 142 6.35 6.22 19.96
C THR A 142 6.82 5.11 20.90
N ILE A 143 7.47 5.43 22.02
CA ILE A 143 7.83 4.44 23.06
C ILE A 143 6.58 3.84 23.69
N LEU A 144 5.60 4.66 24.08
CA LEU A 144 4.36 4.19 24.68
C LEU A 144 3.62 3.22 23.76
N ASN A 145 3.67 3.44 22.45
CA ASN A 145 3.03 2.58 21.45
C ASN A 145 3.71 1.23 21.24
N GLN A 146 4.91 1.01 21.78
CA GLN A 146 5.58 -0.30 21.71
C GLN A 146 5.06 -1.31 22.75
N GLN A 147 4.12 -0.91 23.62
CA GLN A 147 3.55 -1.78 24.64
C GLN A 147 2.96 -3.05 24.02
N GLY A 148 3.39 -4.21 24.54
CA GLY A 148 2.94 -5.52 24.06
C GLY A 148 3.54 -5.99 22.73
N GLN A 149 4.40 -5.20 22.08
CA GLN A 149 5.00 -5.54 20.78
C GLN A 149 6.35 -6.27 20.87
N ASN A 150 6.80 -6.61 22.08
CA ASN A 150 8.11 -7.25 22.34
C ASN A 150 9.30 -6.44 21.75
N VAL A 151 9.27 -5.12 21.93
CA VAL A 151 10.33 -4.18 21.52
C VAL A 151 10.97 -3.58 22.78
N ILE A 152 12.30 -3.57 22.86
CA ILE A 152 13.03 -2.86 23.92
C ILE A 152 13.32 -1.43 23.45
N CYS A 153 12.89 -0.45 24.23
CA CYS A 153 13.10 0.96 23.91
C CYS A 153 14.34 1.50 24.63
N VAL A 154 15.10 2.38 23.96
CA VAL A 154 16.23 3.11 24.54
C VAL A 154 16.03 4.60 24.28
N TYR A 155 15.83 5.39 25.33
CA TYR A 155 15.70 6.84 25.22
C TYR A 155 16.99 7.51 25.69
N VAL A 156 17.66 8.23 24.79
CA VAL A 156 18.92 8.92 25.06
C VAL A 156 18.69 10.43 25.14
N ALA A 157 18.74 10.98 26.36
CA ALA A 157 18.70 12.42 26.59
C ALA A 157 20.11 13.02 26.54
N ILE A 158 20.33 13.96 25.62
CA ILE A 158 21.62 14.58 25.32
C ILE A 158 21.50 16.09 25.58
N GLY A 159 22.19 16.62 26.58
CA GLY A 159 22.15 18.04 26.93
C GLY A 159 20.74 18.57 27.23
N GLN A 160 19.79 17.69 27.58
CA GLN A 160 18.43 18.09 27.93
C GLN A 160 18.37 18.65 29.36
N LYS A 161 17.39 19.50 29.65
CA LYS A 161 17.17 19.99 31.01
C LYS A 161 16.78 18.82 31.90
N ALA A 162 17.37 18.74 33.10
CA ALA A 162 17.05 17.68 34.06
C ALA A 162 15.54 17.56 34.35
N SER A 163 14.84 18.71 34.43
CA SER A 163 13.38 18.75 34.60
C SER A 163 12.62 18.12 33.43
N SER A 164 13.09 18.28 32.20
CA SER A 164 12.46 17.72 30.99
C SER A 164 12.66 16.20 30.94
N VAL A 165 13.87 15.72 31.27
CA VAL A 165 14.14 14.28 31.35
C VAL A 165 13.28 13.63 32.45
N ALA A 166 13.18 14.27 33.62
CA ALA A 166 12.33 13.79 34.72
C ALA A 166 10.85 13.70 34.32
N GLN A 167 10.33 14.64 33.52
CA GLN A 167 8.97 14.58 32.99
C GLN A 167 8.76 13.40 32.04
N VAL A 168 9.72 13.12 31.15
CA VAL A 168 9.67 11.94 30.26
C VAL A 168 9.66 10.66 31.08
N VAL A 169 10.57 10.51 32.04
CA VAL A 169 10.64 9.32 32.92
C VAL A 169 9.34 9.13 33.70
N THR A 170 8.79 10.21 34.26
CA THR A 170 7.51 10.16 34.99
C THR A 170 6.37 9.70 34.07
N THR A 171 6.29 10.23 32.86
CA THR A 171 5.28 9.84 31.86
C THR A 171 5.40 8.36 31.50
N LEU A 172 6.61 7.87 31.25
CA LEU A 172 6.87 6.46 30.96
C LEU A 172 6.53 5.57 32.16
N GLN A 173 6.78 6.02 33.39
CA GLN A 173 6.48 5.26 34.59
C GLN A 173 4.97 5.17 34.86
N GLU A 174 4.25 6.29 34.77
CA GLU A 174 2.80 6.36 34.97
C GLU A 174 2.03 5.51 33.96
N ARG A 175 2.56 5.38 32.74
CA ARG A 175 1.95 4.57 31.67
C ARG A 175 2.51 3.15 31.56
N GLY A 176 3.36 2.72 32.51
CA GLY A 176 3.92 1.36 32.55
C GLY A 176 4.98 1.05 31.48
N ALA A 177 5.45 2.05 30.74
CA ALA A 177 6.45 1.88 29.68
C ALA A 177 7.89 1.74 30.17
N MET A 178 8.17 2.11 31.43
CA MET A 178 9.48 1.88 32.06
C MET A 178 9.86 0.40 32.18
N GLU A 179 8.90 -0.54 32.07
CA GLU A 179 9.19 -1.98 32.11
C GLU A 179 10.01 -2.47 30.90
N TYR A 180 9.91 -1.77 29.77
CA TYR A 180 10.58 -2.14 28.51
C TYR A 180 11.44 -1.00 27.96
N THR A 181 11.67 0.07 28.73
CA THR A 181 12.45 1.23 28.30
C THR A 181 13.70 1.44 29.16
N ILE A 182 14.83 1.66 28.53
CA ILE A 182 16.09 2.06 29.15
C ILE A 182 16.32 3.55 28.87
N VAL A 183 16.64 4.33 29.91
CA VAL A 183 16.93 5.76 29.78
C VAL A 183 18.42 6.00 30.00
N VAL A 184 19.09 6.56 29.00
CA VAL A 184 20.46 7.07 29.09
C VAL A 184 20.37 8.59 29.13
N ALA A 185 20.86 9.23 30.19
CA ALA A 185 20.67 10.67 30.36
C ALA A 185 21.97 11.39 30.72
N GLU A 186 22.40 12.29 29.84
CA GLU A 186 23.42 13.29 30.10
C GLU A 186 22.79 14.67 29.94
N THR A 187 22.60 15.38 31.06
CA THR A 187 21.82 16.62 31.09
C THR A 187 22.63 17.84 30.64
N ALA A 188 21.98 18.99 30.48
CA ALA A 188 22.62 20.24 30.10
C ALA A 188 23.79 20.65 31.02
N ASP A 189 23.76 20.23 32.29
CA ASP A 189 24.81 20.50 33.28
C ASP A 189 25.96 19.48 33.23
N SER A 190 25.82 18.38 32.47
CA SER A 190 26.87 17.38 32.28
C SER A 190 28.02 17.95 31.44
N PRO A 191 29.29 17.53 31.68
CA PRO A 191 30.40 17.85 30.80
C PRO A 191 30.14 17.48 29.34
N ALA A 192 30.62 18.32 28.40
CA ALA A 192 30.47 18.08 26.96
C ALA A 192 31.01 16.72 26.51
N THR A 193 32.02 16.19 27.21
CA THR A 193 32.56 14.85 26.98
C THR A 193 31.56 13.72 27.22
N LEU A 194 30.69 13.85 28.23
CA LEU A 194 29.65 12.86 28.51
C LEU A 194 28.46 13.03 27.57
N GLN A 195 28.03 14.28 27.30
CA GLN A 195 26.98 14.55 26.30
C GLN A 195 27.35 14.00 24.92
N TYR A 196 28.63 14.07 24.54
CA TYR A 196 29.16 13.45 23.32
C TYR A 196 29.04 11.92 23.30
N LEU A 197 29.28 11.25 24.44
CA LEU A 197 29.29 9.78 24.57
C LEU A 197 27.91 9.15 24.78
N ALA A 198 26.93 9.91 25.28
CA ALA A 198 25.59 9.40 25.62
C ALA A 198 24.94 8.63 24.44
N PRO A 199 24.96 9.13 23.19
CA PRO A 199 24.37 8.44 22.04
C PRO A 199 25.03 7.09 21.74
N TYR A 200 26.35 7.01 21.83
CA TYR A 200 27.07 5.76 21.65
C TYR A 200 26.74 4.73 22.74
N THR A 201 26.51 5.20 23.96
CA THR A 201 26.09 4.34 25.08
C THR A 201 24.69 3.78 24.83
N GLY A 202 23.75 4.63 24.39
CA GLY A 202 22.42 4.19 24.00
C GLY A 202 22.45 3.19 22.85
N ALA A 203 23.24 3.47 21.81
CA ALA A 203 23.38 2.59 20.65
C ALA A 203 23.87 1.20 21.06
N ALA A 204 24.93 1.13 21.87
CA ALA A 204 25.48 -0.14 22.36
C ALA A 204 24.45 -0.96 23.18
N LEU A 205 23.59 -0.29 23.96
CA LEU A 205 22.52 -0.95 24.71
C LEU A 205 21.44 -1.51 23.79
N ALA A 206 21.04 -0.76 22.75
CA ALA A 206 20.07 -1.23 21.76
C ALA A 206 20.62 -2.41 20.94
N GLU A 207 21.87 -2.30 20.47
CA GLU A 207 22.58 -3.36 19.73
C GLU A 207 22.63 -4.67 20.52
N TYR A 208 22.88 -4.61 21.83
CA TYR A 208 22.91 -5.82 22.67
C TYR A 208 21.60 -6.64 22.57
N PHE A 209 20.44 -5.98 22.52
CA PHE A 209 19.17 -6.68 22.36
C PHE A 209 18.91 -7.06 20.90
N MET A 210 19.32 -6.22 19.94
CA MET A 210 19.28 -6.54 18.51
C MET A 210 20.01 -7.85 18.19
N TYR A 211 21.25 -8.01 18.66
CA TYR A 211 22.04 -9.24 18.47
C TYR A 211 21.53 -10.45 19.26
N ARG A 212 20.51 -10.27 20.11
CA ARG A 212 19.81 -11.35 20.82
C ARG A 212 18.41 -11.58 20.27
N GLU A 213 18.25 -11.36 18.97
CA GLU A 213 17.01 -11.65 18.23
C GLU A 213 15.81 -10.82 18.69
N ARG A 214 16.05 -9.67 19.34
CA ARG A 214 14.98 -8.77 19.79
C ARG A 214 14.97 -7.48 18.98
N HIS A 215 13.79 -6.90 18.84
CA HIS A 215 13.63 -5.61 18.19
C HIS A 215 13.86 -4.49 19.20
N THR A 216 14.55 -3.45 18.77
CA THR A 216 14.83 -2.27 19.57
C THR A 216 14.39 -1.00 18.86
N LEU A 217 13.95 -0.04 19.66
CA LEU A 217 13.65 1.32 19.25
C LEU A 217 14.57 2.26 20.05
N ILE A 218 15.45 3.00 19.37
CA ILE A 218 16.30 4.00 20.02
C ILE A 218 15.87 5.41 19.65
N ILE A 219 15.84 6.31 20.63
CA ILE A 219 15.57 7.74 20.44
C ILE A 219 16.79 8.54 20.88
N TYR A 220 17.26 9.46 20.02
CA TYR A 220 18.34 10.38 20.35
C TYR A 220 17.79 11.80 20.50
N ASP A 221 17.65 12.31 21.73
CA ASP A 221 17.04 13.59 22.07
C ASP A 221 18.07 14.56 22.70
N ASP A 222 18.84 15.34 21.94
CA ASP A 222 18.82 15.51 20.49
C ASP A 222 20.24 15.52 19.90
N LEU A 223 20.38 15.14 18.63
CA LEU A 223 21.69 15.10 17.95
C LEU A 223 22.28 16.49 17.68
N SER A 224 21.44 17.54 17.65
CA SER A 224 21.93 18.92 17.56
C SER A 224 22.83 19.26 18.75
N LYS A 225 22.47 18.81 19.96
CA LYS A 225 23.28 19.01 21.17
C LYS A 225 24.51 18.12 21.22
N GLN A 226 24.45 16.90 20.67
CA GLN A 226 25.66 16.09 20.51
C GLN A 226 26.70 16.81 19.64
N ALA A 227 26.27 17.37 18.51
CA ALA A 227 27.13 18.16 17.64
C ALA A 227 27.70 19.40 18.34
N GLN A 228 26.89 20.10 19.16
CA GLN A 228 27.35 21.24 19.95
C GLN A 228 28.41 20.84 20.98
N ALA A 229 28.22 19.71 21.67
CA ALA A 229 29.19 19.18 22.61
C ALA A 229 30.52 18.82 21.92
N TYR A 230 30.45 18.16 20.76
CA TYR A 230 31.63 17.84 19.95
C TYR A 230 32.36 19.10 19.46
N ARG A 231 31.61 20.12 19.03
CA ARG A 231 32.16 21.44 18.67
C ARG A 231 32.90 22.08 19.84
N GLN A 232 32.30 22.10 21.03
CA GLN A 232 32.93 22.67 22.23
C GLN A 232 34.25 21.98 22.56
N MET A 233 34.27 20.65 22.56
CA MET A 233 35.49 19.86 22.79
C MET A 233 36.57 20.22 21.77
N SER A 234 36.19 20.30 20.50
CA SER A 234 37.12 20.54 19.41
C SER A 234 37.73 21.94 19.41
N LEU A 235 36.94 22.95 19.77
CA LEU A 235 37.43 24.32 19.94
C LEU A 235 38.43 24.42 21.10
N LEU A 236 38.17 23.73 22.22
CA LEU A 236 39.12 23.65 23.34
C LEU A 236 40.43 22.94 22.94
N LEU A 237 40.35 21.94 22.06
CA LEU A 237 41.50 21.25 21.47
C LEU A 237 42.15 22.04 20.32
N ARG A 238 41.71 23.28 20.05
CA ARG A 238 42.22 24.15 18.98
C ARG A 238 42.16 23.53 17.59
N ARG A 239 41.18 22.66 17.34
CA ARG A 239 40.91 22.15 16.00
C ARG A 239 40.29 23.25 15.13
N PRO A 240 40.66 23.35 13.84
CA PRO A 240 40.14 24.39 12.95
C PRO A 240 38.63 24.21 12.73
N PRO A 241 37.82 25.26 12.92
CA PRO A 241 36.38 25.22 12.66
C PRO A 241 36.08 25.24 11.15
N GLY A 242 35.02 24.55 10.74
CA GLY A 242 34.43 24.59 9.40
C GLY A 242 33.16 25.45 9.35
N ARG A 243 32.18 25.03 8.52
CA ARG A 243 30.89 25.72 8.36
C ARG A 243 30.14 25.82 9.70
N GLU A 244 29.58 27.00 9.99
CA GLU A 244 28.86 27.29 11.25
C GLU A 244 29.68 26.98 12.52
N ALA A 245 31.02 27.00 12.39
CA ALA A 245 31.98 26.64 13.42
C ALA A 245 31.91 25.20 13.93
N TYR A 246 31.27 24.29 13.19
CA TYR A 246 31.38 22.84 13.36
C TYR A 246 32.58 22.30 12.59
N LEU A 247 33.17 21.17 13.01
CA LEU A 247 34.15 20.49 12.16
C LEU A 247 33.46 19.77 11.00
N GLY A 248 34.21 19.61 9.90
CA GLY A 248 33.77 18.85 8.73
C GLY A 248 33.50 17.37 8.98
N ASP A 249 33.99 16.81 10.10
CA ASP A 249 33.80 15.40 10.48
C ASP A 249 32.54 15.16 11.33
N VAL A 250 31.71 16.17 11.59
CA VAL A 250 30.42 15.99 12.29
C VAL A 250 29.44 15.13 11.46
N PHE A 251 29.49 15.24 10.14
CA PHE A 251 28.77 14.31 9.26
C PHE A 251 29.18 12.84 9.55
N TYR A 252 30.49 12.62 9.68
CA TYR A 252 31.05 11.29 9.98
C TYR A 252 30.70 10.79 11.38
N LEU A 253 30.55 11.71 12.34
CA LEU A 253 30.11 11.41 13.70
C LEU A 253 28.71 10.79 13.70
N HIS A 254 27.75 11.46 13.06
CA HIS A 254 26.36 11.02 13.00
C HIS A 254 26.17 9.81 12.08
N SER A 255 26.90 9.73 10.96
CA SER A 255 26.82 8.56 10.08
C SER A 255 27.31 7.29 10.77
N ARG A 256 28.44 7.35 11.49
CA ARG A 256 28.91 6.21 12.31
C ARG A 256 27.96 5.79 13.42
N LEU A 257 27.14 6.71 13.90
CA LEU A 257 26.15 6.42 14.93
C LEU A 257 24.90 5.77 14.31
N LEU A 258 24.35 6.37 13.26
CA LEU A 258 23.07 5.97 12.66
C LEU A 258 23.19 4.79 11.69
N GLU A 259 24.34 4.57 11.02
CA GLU A 259 24.58 3.38 10.20
C GLU A 259 24.62 2.06 11.00
N ARG A 260 24.54 2.15 12.34
CA ARG A 260 24.40 0.99 13.23
C ARG A 260 22.97 0.46 13.27
N ASP A 261 22.00 1.32 12.93
CA ASP A 261 20.58 1.00 12.89
C ASP A 261 20.28 0.14 11.67
N ALA A 262 19.90 -1.12 11.88
CA ALA A 262 19.61 -2.06 10.80
C ALA A 262 18.68 -3.18 11.26
N LYS A 263 18.23 -4.00 10.30
CA LYS A 263 17.60 -5.30 10.56
C LYS A 263 18.59 -6.42 10.23
N LEU A 264 18.83 -7.32 11.17
CA LEU A 264 19.65 -8.50 10.96
C LEU A 264 19.01 -9.44 9.94
N SER A 265 19.85 -10.13 9.17
CA SER A 265 19.40 -11.19 8.25
C SER A 265 18.80 -12.36 9.03
N SER A 266 18.03 -13.21 8.34
CA SER A 266 17.45 -14.43 8.93
C SER A 266 18.51 -15.40 9.47
N SER A 267 19.74 -15.35 8.94
CA SER A 267 20.88 -16.14 9.44
C SER A 267 21.50 -15.62 10.76
N LEU A 268 21.19 -14.38 11.14
CA LEU A 268 21.76 -13.70 12.31
C LEU A 268 20.70 -13.35 13.37
N GLY A 269 19.48 -13.91 13.25
CA GLY A 269 18.49 -13.89 14.33
C GLY A 269 17.37 -12.85 14.22
N GLU A 270 17.09 -12.27 13.05
CA GLU A 270 15.97 -11.34 12.76
C GLU A 270 15.83 -10.07 13.63
N GLY A 271 16.66 -9.87 14.66
CA GLY A 271 16.65 -8.70 15.52
C GLY A 271 16.85 -7.41 14.72
N SER A 272 16.33 -6.30 15.24
CA SER A 272 16.42 -5.02 14.54
C SER A 272 16.63 -3.85 15.49
N MET A 273 17.23 -2.78 14.98
CA MET A 273 17.38 -1.52 15.68
C MET A 273 16.85 -0.40 14.81
N THR A 274 15.70 0.16 15.19
CA THR A 274 15.07 1.32 14.55
C THR A 274 15.44 2.57 15.35
N ALA A 275 15.88 3.63 14.69
CA ALA A 275 16.25 4.88 15.33
C ALA A 275 15.34 6.05 15.00
N LEU A 276 15.10 6.88 16.02
CA LEU A 276 14.45 8.19 15.92
C LEU A 276 15.42 9.28 16.40
N PRO A 277 16.32 9.76 15.53
CA PRO A 277 17.13 10.92 15.86
C PRO A 277 16.27 12.18 15.88
N ILE A 278 16.44 13.01 16.92
CA ILE A 278 15.82 14.33 17.01
C ILE A 278 16.83 15.40 16.63
N VAL A 279 16.43 16.35 15.80
CA VAL A 279 17.23 17.52 15.40
C VAL A 279 16.41 18.79 15.60
N GLU A 280 17.03 19.78 16.23
CA GLU A 280 16.46 21.12 16.38
C GLU A 280 16.89 22.04 15.22
N THR A 281 15.92 22.70 14.60
CA THR A 281 16.13 23.79 13.63
C THR A 281 16.01 25.16 14.29
N GLN A 282 16.51 26.19 13.62
CA GLN A 282 16.28 27.59 13.98
C GLN A 282 15.37 28.21 12.91
N SER A 283 14.17 28.64 13.31
CA SER A 283 13.19 29.28 12.41
C SER A 283 12.81 28.43 11.19
N GLY A 284 12.74 27.11 11.36
CA GLY A 284 12.41 26.15 10.31
C GLY A 284 13.52 25.91 9.28
N ASP A 285 14.72 26.46 9.48
CA ASP A 285 15.81 26.33 8.51
C ASP A 285 16.41 24.91 8.50
N VAL A 286 15.98 24.11 7.52
CA VAL A 286 16.51 22.77 7.23
C VAL A 286 17.80 22.80 6.40
N SER A 287 18.22 23.96 5.90
CA SER A 287 19.46 24.14 5.12
C SER A 287 20.70 24.38 5.99
N ALA A 288 20.50 24.51 7.31
CA ALA A 288 21.57 24.59 8.29
C ALA A 288 22.41 23.30 8.34
N TYR A 289 23.68 23.43 8.73
CA TYR A 289 24.67 22.36 8.58
C TYR A 289 24.27 21.03 9.24
N ILE A 290 23.71 21.06 10.46
CA ILE A 290 23.32 19.83 11.18
C ILE A 290 22.06 19.19 10.60
N PRO A 291 20.93 19.91 10.42
CA PRO A 291 19.78 19.42 9.66
C PRO A 291 20.13 18.73 8.35
N THR A 292 20.84 19.41 7.45
CA THR A 292 21.19 18.87 6.13
C THR A 292 22.00 17.58 6.24
N ASN A 293 22.96 17.52 7.17
CA ASN A 293 23.75 16.31 7.38
C ASN A 293 22.92 15.15 7.90
N VAL A 294 22.01 15.36 8.86
CA VAL A 294 21.22 14.25 9.41
C VAL A 294 20.15 13.80 8.42
N ILE A 295 19.50 14.72 7.70
CA ILE A 295 18.51 14.41 6.64
C ILE A 295 19.11 13.47 5.59
N SER A 296 20.37 13.69 5.20
CA SER A 296 21.05 12.85 4.20
C SER A 296 21.48 11.46 4.69
N ILE A 297 21.39 11.18 5.99
CA ILE A 297 21.78 9.90 6.61
C ILE A 297 20.54 9.07 7.01
N THR A 298 19.39 9.72 7.20
CA THR A 298 18.14 9.07 7.62
C THR A 298 17.31 8.56 6.45
N ASP A 299 16.53 7.49 6.66
CA ASP A 299 15.68 6.86 5.65
C ASP A 299 14.39 7.64 5.38
N GLY A 300 13.95 8.45 6.36
CA GLY A 300 12.76 9.31 6.31
C GLY A 300 12.83 10.45 7.31
N GLN A 301 11.88 11.38 7.25
CA GLN A 301 11.81 12.55 8.13
C GLN A 301 10.39 13.00 8.46
N ILE A 302 10.20 13.41 9.72
CA ILE A 302 9.02 14.01 10.32
C ILE A 302 9.36 15.47 10.64
N PHE A 303 8.83 16.42 9.86
CA PHE A 303 9.06 17.85 10.08
C PHE A 303 7.98 18.46 10.99
N LEU A 304 8.39 19.13 12.07
CA LEU A 304 7.50 19.82 12.99
C LEU A 304 7.56 21.35 12.83
N SER A 305 6.43 21.98 12.46
CA SER A 305 6.33 23.41 12.21
C SER A 305 5.98 24.22 13.46
N ALA A 306 6.73 25.28 13.76
CA ALA A 306 6.41 26.20 14.85
C ALA A 306 5.10 26.96 14.61
N ASP A 307 4.80 27.32 13.37
CA ASP A 307 3.59 28.09 13.01
C ASP A 307 2.32 27.29 13.28
N LEU A 308 2.33 26.00 12.91
CA LEU A 308 1.22 25.08 13.21
C LEU A 308 1.07 24.87 14.72
N PHE A 309 2.17 24.78 15.47
CA PHE A 309 2.15 24.59 16.93
C PHE A 309 1.53 25.78 17.66
N ASN A 310 1.97 26.99 17.28
CA ASN A 310 1.51 28.23 17.87
C ASN A 310 0.04 28.55 17.52
N SER A 311 -0.49 27.98 16.44
CA SER A 311 -1.92 28.07 16.08
C SER A 311 -2.85 27.21 16.97
N GLY A 312 -2.31 26.47 17.93
CA GLY A 312 -3.07 25.62 18.86
C GLY A 312 -3.17 24.16 18.45
N ILE A 313 -2.56 23.77 17.33
CA ILE A 313 -2.47 22.37 16.87
C ILE A 313 -1.34 21.70 17.66
N ARG A 314 -1.69 20.98 18.73
CA ARG A 314 -0.73 20.45 19.73
C ARG A 314 0.21 19.35 19.22
N LEU A 315 -0.02 18.80 18.03
CA LEU A 315 1.00 18.07 17.27
C LEU A 315 1.21 18.79 15.95
N ALA A 316 2.18 19.69 15.97
CA ALA A 316 2.52 20.49 14.83
C ALA A 316 3.50 19.74 13.94
N ILE A 317 3.08 18.61 13.39
CA ILE A 317 3.78 17.99 12.27
C ILE A 317 3.31 18.72 11.01
N ASN A 318 4.21 19.31 10.23
CA ASN A 318 3.89 19.69 8.86
C ASN A 318 3.98 18.41 8.02
N VAL A 319 2.97 17.54 8.17
CA VAL A 319 2.65 16.54 7.17
C VAL A 319 1.61 17.20 6.28
N GLU A 320 1.69 16.96 4.97
CA GLU A 320 0.47 16.81 4.19
C GLU A 320 -0.49 15.92 5.00
N LEU A 321 -1.57 16.53 5.51
CA LEU A 321 -2.41 16.04 6.61
C LEU A 321 -2.90 14.59 6.42
N GLU A 322 -2.41 13.62 7.21
CA GLU A 322 -3.12 12.34 7.43
C GLU A 322 -2.79 11.55 8.72
N ALA A 323 -1.72 11.86 9.46
CA ALA A 323 -1.23 10.91 10.48
C ALA A 323 -1.89 10.98 11.89
N PHE A 324 -2.79 11.92 12.21
CA PHE A 324 -3.14 12.18 13.63
C PHE A 324 -4.57 11.83 14.09
N ALA A 325 -5.54 11.64 13.20
CA ALA A 325 -6.88 11.17 13.61
C ALA A 325 -6.86 9.72 14.16
N GLN A 326 -5.80 8.99 13.84
CA GLN A 326 -5.59 7.57 14.16
C GLN A 326 -5.13 7.31 15.61
N PHE A 327 -4.75 8.36 16.37
CA PHE A 327 -4.18 8.18 17.70
C PHE A 327 -5.22 8.14 18.83
N ALA A 328 -6.40 8.73 18.62
CA ALA A 328 -7.38 8.93 19.71
C ALA A 328 -8.46 7.84 19.84
N SER A 329 -8.65 6.96 18.84
CA SER A 329 -9.76 5.98 18.85
C SER A 329 -9.41 4.61 19.44
N ASN A 330 -8.15 4.32 19.73
CA ASN A 330 -7.69 3.00 20.21
C ASN A 330 -7.78 2.79 21.73
N LEU A 331 -8.37 3.73 22.48
CA LEU A 331 -8.66 3.58 23.91
C LEU A 331 -10.01 2.87 24.09
N ASN A 332 -10.01 1.55 23.92
CA ASN A 332 -10.78 0.56 24.69
C ASN A 332 -11.19 -0.64 23.82
N LYS A 333 -10.46 -1.74 23.94
CA LYS A 333 -10.99 -3.07 24.35
C LYS A 333 -9.93 -4.14 24.16
N ALA A 334 -9.19 -4.39 25.23
CA ALA A 334 -8.54 -5.67 25.47
C ALA A 334 -9.20 -6.30 26.70
N THR A 335 -9.90 -7.44 26.53
CA THR A 335 -9.73 -8.66 27.36
C THR A 335 -10.72 -9.78 27.00
N GLN A 336 -10.21 -11.02 27.16
CA GLN A 336 -10.84 -12.36 27.18
C GLN A 336 -11.00 -13.07 25.82
N ASN A 337 -10.54 -14.31 25.59
CA ASN A 337 -9.95 -15.32 26.46
C ASN A 337 -9.10 -16.34 25.64
N GLN A 338 -8.14 -16.93 26.34
CA GLN A 338 -7.30 -18.06 25.93
C GLN A 338 -8.10 -19.34 25.65
N LEU A 339 -7.59 -20.21 24.77
CA LEU A 339 -7.50 -21.65 25.02
C LEU A 339 -6.45 -22.30 24.10
N ALA A 340 -5.74 -23.24 24.70
CA ALA A 340 -4.47 -23.80 24.25
C ALA A 340 -4.60 -25.22 23.65
N ARG A 341 -3.49 -25.64 23.03
CA ARG A 341 -2.99 -27.02 22.81
C ARG A 341 -3.58 -27.82 21.64
N GLY A 342 -2.65 -28.25 20.79
CA GLY A 342 -2.90 -29.23 19.74
C GLY A 342 -2.99 -30.67 20.24
N GLN A 343 -3.57 -31.52 19.38
CA GLN A 343 -3.31 -32.95 19.28
C GLN A 343 -3.68 -33.39 17.85
N ARG A 344 -2.83 -34.25 17.26
CA ARG A 344 -3.01 -34.86 15.94
C ARG A 344 -4.20 -35.82 15.97
N LEU A 345 -5.05 -35.82 14.92
CA LEU A 345 -5.84 -37.01 14.59
C LEU A 345 -6.12 -37.09 13.08
N ARG A 346 -5.26 -37.89 12.44
CA ARG A 346 -5.50 -38.57 11.17
C ARG A 346 -6.70 -39.51 11.35
N GLU A 347 -7.93 -39.01 11.26
CA GLU A 347 -9.12 -39.84 11.00
C GLU A 347 -10.38 -39.06 10.60
N PHE A 348 -10.25 -37.85 10.06
CA PHE A 348 -11.36 -37.11 9.41
C PHE A 348 -11.10 -36.86 7.91
N LEU A 349 -10.46 -37.84 7.27
CA LEU A 349 -10.08 -37.83 5.86
C LEU A 349 -11.12 -38.50 4.94
N LYS A 350 -12.43 -38.47 5.25
CA LYS A 350 -13.43 -39.08 4.35
C LYS A 350 -14.71 -38.31 4.02
N GLN A 351 -15.06 -37.17 4.64
CA GLN A 351 -16.29 -36.44 4.28
C GLN A 351 -16.23 -34.98 4.76
N SER A 352 -15.84 -34.05 3.88
CA SER A 352 -16.09 -32.60 4.04
C SER A 352 -15.68 -31.89 2.74
N GLN A 353 -16.55 -31.86 1.74
CA GLN A 353 -17.30 -30.66 1.36
C GLN A 353 -16.46 -29.37 1.38
N LEU A 354 -15.74 -29.16 0.27
CA LEU A 354 -15.17 -27.88 -0.16
C LEU A 354 -16.30 -26.85 -0.33
N ALA A 355 -16.45 -25.94 0.62
CA ALA A 355 -17.45 -24.89 0.56
C ALA A 355 -16.96 -23.58 1.20
N SER A 356 -16.27 -22.74 0.40
CA SER A 356 -16.28 -21.26 0.54
C SER A 356 -15.63 -20.53 -0.65
N LEU A 357 -15.90 -20.97 -1.88
CA LEU A 357 -15.73 -20.12 -3.08
C LEU A 357 -16.78 -18.99 -3.10
N THR A 358 -16.35 -17.78 -2.78
CA THR A 358 -16.95 -16.51 -3.21
C THR A 358 -15.81 -15.53 -3.52
N VAL A 359 -15.64 -15.24 -4.82
CA VAL A 359 -14.53 -14.52 -5.49
C VAL A 359 -13.24 -15.33 -5.71
N ALA A 360 -13.28 -16.39 -6.53
CA ALA A 360 -12.06 -17.00 -7.11
C ALA A 360 -12.34 -17.90 -8.33
N GLU A 361 -13.08 -17.39 -9.31
CA GLU A 361 -13.01 -17.94 -10.68
C GLU A 361 -12.40 -16.83 -11.54
N GLN A 362 -11.36 -17.17 -12.28
CA GLN A 362 -10.51 -16.29 -13.09
C GLN A 362 -11.33 -15.19 -13.77
N ILE A 363 -11.22 -13.96 -13.29
CA ILE A 363 -11.69 -12.82 -14.06
C ILE A 363 -10.61 -11.75 -14.00
N MET A 364 -9.84 -11.62 -15.08
CA MET A 364 -9.19 -10.37 -15.39
C MET A 364 -10.25 -9.39 -15.91
N THR A 365 -10.68 -8.43 -15.09
CA THR A 365 -11.60 -7.37 -15.53
C THR A 365 -10.93 -6.01 -15.43
N ILE A 366 -10.89 -5.29 -16.54
CA ILE A 366 -10.41 -3.90 -16.55
C ILE A 366 -11.49 -2.98 -16.03
N TYR A 367 -11.14 -2.01 -15.18
CA TYR A 367 -11.95 -0.80 -15.01
C TYR A 367 -11.46 0.28 -15.98
N THR A 368 -12.26 0.54 -17.00
CA THR A 368 -12.05 1.64 -17.95
C THR A 368 -12.98 2.79 -17.59
N GLY A 369 -12.51 4.02 -17.62
CA GLY A 369 -13.37 5.16 -17.32
C GLY A 369 -12.68 6.51 -17.49
N THR A 370 -13.49 7.55 -17.66
CA THR A 370 -13.02 8.88 -18.05
C THR A 370 -12.53 9.71 -16.87
N ASN A 371 -11.59 10.60 -17.15
CA ASN A 371 -11.41 11.84 -16.40
C ASN A 371 -11.90 12.97 -17.33
N GLY A 372 -12.90 13.75 -16.90
CA GLY A 372 -13.43 14.87 -17.68
C GLY A 372 -12.53 16.10 -17.49
N TYR A 373 -12.27 16.82 -18.58
CA TYR A 373 -11.69 18.16 -18.55
C TYR A 373 -12.75 19.16 -19.01
N LEU A 374 -13.19 20.03 -18.11
CA LEU A 374 -13.93 21.26 -18.41
C LEU A 374 -13.19 22.39 -17.68
N ASP A 375 -12.67 23.35 -18.45
CA ASP A 375 -12.03 24.59 -17.99
C ASP A 375 -11.19 24.49 -16.70
N SER A 376 -9.96 23.97 -16.82
CA SER A 376 -8.89 24.10 -15.81
C SER A 376 -9.18 23.60 -14.38
N LEU A 377 -10.25 22.83 -14.17
CA LEU A 377 -10.56 22.14 -12.91
C LEU A 377 -10.73 20.64 -13.20
N GLU A 378 -10.03 19.77 -12.43
CA GLU A 378 -10.24 18.31 -12.47
C GLU A 378 -11.68 17.97 -12.05
N VAL A 379 -12.58 17.83 -13.02
CA VAL A 379 -13.96 17.39 -12.79
C VAL A 379 -14.15 16.07 -13.53
N GLY A 380 -13.87 14.96 -12.85
CA GLY A 380 -14.23 13.65 -13.38
C GLY A 380 -13.57 12.47 -12.68
N GLN A 381 -13.90 12.20 -11.42
CA GLN A 381 -13.64 10.89 -10.83
C GLN A 381 -14.83 9.97 -11.15
N THR A 382 -14.69 9.09 -12.16
CA THR A 382 -15.70 8.09 -12.53
C THR A 382 -15.90 6.95 -11.49
N GLY A 383 -15.21 7.03 -10.34
CA GLY A 383 -15.33 6.07 -9.24
C GLY A 383 -14.51 4.78 -9.40
N LYS A 384 -13.54 4.74 -10.33
CA LYS A 384 -12.69 3.55 -10.62
C LYS A 384 -12.03 3.00 -9.34
N THR A 385 -11.27 3.85 -8.65
CA THR A 385 -10.59 3.51 -7.39
C THR A 385 -11.56 3.15 -6.26
N ALA A 386 -12.75 3.75 -6.24
CA ALA A 386 -13.79 3.42 -5.26
C ALA A 386 -14.30 1.98 -5.44
N VAL A 387 -14.54 1.55 -6.69
CA VAL A 387 -14.96 0.16 -6.96
C VAL A 387 -13.83 -0.82 -6.61
N ALA A 388 -12.58 -0.48 -6.92
CA ALA A 388 -11.42 -1.27 -6.54
C ALA A 388 -11.29 -1.41 -5.01
N THR A 389 -11.42 -0.31 -4.27
CA THR A 389 -11.36 -0.28 -2.81
C THR A 389 -12.49 -1.11 -2.21
N ASP A 390 -13.73 -0.93 -2.68
CA ASP A 390 -14.88 -1.71 -2.22
C ASP A 390 -14.72 -3.22 -2.51
N THR A 391 -14.03 -3.57 -3.59
CA THR A 391 -13.68 -4.98 -3.88
C THR A 391 -12.74 -5.53 -2.82
N ILE A 392 -11.70 -4.79 -2.42
CA ILE A 392 -10.78 -5.19 -1.33
C ILE A 392 -11.55 -5.34 0.00
N LEU A 393 -12.43 -4.38 0.32
CA LEU A 393 -13.26 -4.44 1.54
C LEU A 393 -14.14 -5.69 1.58
N ASN A 394 -14.66 -6.12 0.42
CA ASN A 394 -15.50 -7.30 0.32
C ASN A 394 -14.75 -8.64 0.50
N GLN A 395 -13.41 -8.61 0.53
CA GLN A 395 -12.58 -9.80 0.78
C GLN A 395 -12.41 -10.14 2.27
N GLN A 396 -12.94 -9.31 3.19
CA GLN A 396 -12.96 -9.62 4.61
C GLN A 396 -13.60 -11.00 4.86
N GLY A 397 -12.85 -11.91 5.50
CA GLY A 397 -13.32 -13.27 5.80
C GLY A 397 -13.36 -14.23 4.61
N GLN A 398 -12.93 -13.82 3.41
CA GLN A 398 -12.87 -14.69 2.22
C GLN A 398 -11.52 -15.44 2.07
N ASN A 399 -10.58 -15.23 2.99
CA ASN A 399 -9.23 -15.82 2.94
C ASN A 399 -8.46 -15.47 1.63
N VAL A 400 -8.65 -14.24 1.14
CA VAL A 400 -7.94 -13.70 -0.03
C VAL A 400 -6.96 -12.63 0.43
N ILE A 401 -5.72 -12.70 -0.05
CA ILE A 401 -4.71 -11.65 0.16
C ILE A 401 -4.85 -10.58 -0.93
N CYS A 402 -4.90 -9.32 -0.55
CA CYS A 402 -5.05 -8.22 -1.48
C CYS A 402 -3.71 -7.49 -1.70
N VAL A 403 -3.48 -7.04 -2.93
CA VAL A 403 -2.35 -6.18 -3.29
C VAL A 403 -2.91 -4.99 -4.07
N TYR A 404 -2.74 -3.78 -3.56
CA TYR A 404 -3.15 -2.55 -4.23
C TYR A 404 -1.91 -1.81 -4.72
N VAL A 405 -1.76 -1.69 -6.04
CA VAL A 405 -0.60 -1.04 -6.68
C VAL A 405 -1.02 0.34 -7.18
N ALA A 406 -0.55 1.40 -6.53
CA ALA A 406 -0.71 2.78 -6.96
C ALA A 406 0.48 3.21 -7.82
N ILE A 407 0.21 3.65 -9.06
CA ILE A 407 1.19 3.96 -10.09
C ILE A 407 0.96 5.41 -10.53
N GLY A 408 1.90 6.31 -10.25
CA GLY A 408 1.82 7.72 -10.63
C GLY A 408 0.60 8.44 -10.02
N GLN A 409 0.05 7.93 -8.92
CA GLN A 409 -1.08 8.56 -8.23
C GLN A 409 -0.60 9.71 -7.33
N LYS A 410 -1.51 10.63 -7.01
CA LYS A 410 -1.24 11.66 -6.00
C LYS A 410 -1.06 10.98 -4.64
N ALA A 411 -0.04 11.39 -3.89
CA ALA A 411 0.26 10.81 -2.58
C ALA A 411 -0.96 10.86 -1.65
N SER A 412 -1.65 12.01 -1.61
CA SER A 412 -2.89 12.21 -0.84
C SER A 412 -4.03 11.26 -1.22
N SER A 413 -4.19 10.94 -2.51
CA SER A 413 -5.20 9.96 -2.94
C SER A 413 -4.86 8.54 -2.48
N VAL A 414 -3.59 8.15 -2.55
CA VAL A 414 -3.13 6.83 -2.06
C VAL A 414 -3.34 6.72 -0.56
N ALA A 415 -2.98 7.78 0.16
CA ALA A 415 -3.11 7.88 1.60
C ALA A 415 -4.59 7.76 2.04
N GLN A 416 -5.52 8.42 1.33
CA GLN A 416 -6.96 8.28 1.56
C GLN A 416 -7.47 6.84 1.36
N VAL A 417 -6.95 6.12 0.35
CA VAL A 417 -7.26 4.69 0.13
C VAL A 417 -6.73 3.85 1.29
N VAL A 418 -5.48 4.04 1.70
CA VAL A 418 -4.87 3.34 2.85
C VAL A 418 -5.68 3.58 4.13
N THR A 419 -6.08 4.82 4.39
CA THR A 419 -6.91 5.20 5.54
C THR A 419 -8.26 4.48 5.50
N THR A 420 -8.94 4.47 4.35
CA THR A 420 -10.22 3.75 4.18
C THR A 420 -10.06 2.25 4.43
N LEU A 421 -9.00 1.64 3.90
CA LEU A 421 -8.72 0.22 4.12
C LEU A 421 -8.40 -0.05 5.61
N GLN A 422 -7.68 0.84 6.27
CA GLN A 422 -7.30 0.67 7.67
C GLN A 422 -8.50 0.82 8.62
N GLU A 423 -9.34 1.84 8.41
CA GLU A 423 -10.57 2.07 9.21
C GLU A 423 -11.55 0.89 9.14
N ARG A 424 -11.56 0.18 8.00
CA ARG A 424 -12.43 -0.98 7.77
C ARG A 424 -11.76 -2.31 8.09
N GLY A 425 -10.53 -2.32 8.62
CA GLY A 425 -9.78 -3.54 8.97
C GLY A 425 -9.22 -4.31 7.77
N ALA A 426 -9.33 -3.77 6.56
CA ALA A 426 -8.87 -4.41 5.34
C ALA A 426 -7.35 -4.39 5.14
N MET A 427 -6.63 -3.50 5.84
CA MET A 427 -5.17 -3.50 5.81
C MET A 427 -4.56 -4.79 6.36
N GLU A 428 -5.24 -5.54 7.24
CA GLU A 428 -4.70 -6.80 7.81
C GLU A 428 -4.33 -7.85 6.76
N TYR A 429 -5.03 -7.85 5.62
CA TYR A 429 -4.79 -8.77 4.50
C TYR A 429 -4.40 -8.05 3.21
N THR A 430 -4.09 -6.75 3.26
CA THR A 430 -3.74 -5.94 2.08
C THR A 430 -2.30 -5.46 2.14
N ILE A 431 -1.60 -5.54 1.02
CA ILE A 431 -0.30 -4.89 0.78
C ILE A 431 -0.54 -3.73 -0.17
N VAL A 432 0.01 -2.55 0.14
CA VAL A 432 -0.04 -1.40 -0.77
C VAL A 432 1.34 -1.16 -1.35
N VAL A 433 1.46 -1.23 -2.67
CA VAL A 433 2.67 -0.84 -3.40
C VAL A 433 2.40 0.55 -3.98
N ALA A 434 3.14 1.56 -3.58
CA ALA A 434 2.88 2.94 -3.96
C ALA A 434 4.11 3.61 -4.57
N GLU A 435 3.93 4.05 -5.82
CA GLU A 435 4.83 4.95 -6.53
C GLU A 435 4.01 6.16 -6.96
N THR A 436 4.35 7.32 -6.42
CA THR A 436 3.59 8.56 -6.64
C THR A 436 4.01 9.23 -7.95
N ALA A 437 3.28 10.26 -8.36
CA ALA A 437 3.61 11.03 -9.56
C ALA A 437 5.02 11.65 -9.53
N ASP A 438 5.54 11.97 -8.34
CA ASP A 438 6.87 12.55 -8.14
C ASP A 438 7.99 11.52 -8.23
N SER A 439 7.66 10.23 -8.18
CA SER A 439 8.66 9.16 -8.21
C SER A 439 9.23 8.99 -9.63
N PRO A 440 10.51 8.59 -9.78
CA PRO A 440 11.12 8.36 -11.09
C PRO A 440 10.28 7.41 -11.97
N ALA A 441 10.25 7.67 -13.28
CA ALA A 441 9.50 6.86 -14.25
C ALA A 441 9.86 5.36 -14.17
N THR A 442 11.10 5.05 -13.84
CA THR A 442 11.59 3.69 -13.58
C THR A 442 10.81 2.96 -12.51
N LEU A 443 10.56 3.63 -11.37
CA LEU A 443 9.87 3.01 -10.24
C LEU A 443 8.38 2.86 -10.57
N GLN A 444 7.76 3.87 -11.19
CA GLN A 444 6.38 3.77 -11.69
C GLN A 444 6.21 2.60 -12.69
N TYR A 445 7.18 2.39 -13.58
CA TYR A 445 7.20 1.25 -14.51
C TYR A 445 7.31 -0.10 -13.78
N LEU A 446 8.05 -0.17 -12.68
CA LEU A 446 8.31 -1.41 -11.92
C LEU A 446 7.27 -1.74 -10.85
N ALA A 447 6.52 -0.77 -10.34
CA ALA A 447 5.54 -0.98 -9.28
C ALA A 447 4.56 -2.14 -9.59
N PRO A 448 4.04 -2.30 -10.82
CA PRO A 448 3.15 -3.42 -11.14
C PRO A 448 3.85 -4.78 -11.10
N TYR A 449 5.11 -4.85 -11.55
CA TYR A 449 5.89 -6.09 -11.47
C TYR A 449 6.20 -6.48 -10.02
N THR A 450 6.39 -5.48 -9.16
CA THR A 450 6.58 -5.62 -7.70
C THR A 450 5.33 -6.17 -7.04
N GLY A 451 4.18 -5.56 -7.30
CA GLY A 451 2.90 -6.04 -6.80
C GLY A 451 2.61 -7.46 -7.28
N ALA A 452 2.87 -7.76 -8.55
CA ALA A 452 2.69 -9.10 -9.09
C ALA A 452 3.61 -10.14 -8.43
N ALA A 453 4.88 -9.82 -8.16
CA ALA A 453 5.79 -10.71 -7.44
C ALA A 453 5.33 -10.99 -6.01
N LEU A 454 4.83 -9.96 -5.31
CA LEU A 454 4.23 -10.10 -3.98
C LEU A 454 2.98 -10.99 -4.03
N ALA A 455 2.11 -10.81 -5.02
CA ALA A 455 0.92 -11.64 -5.20
C ALA A 455 1.27 -13.10 -5.53
N GLU A 456 2.24 -13.32 -6.43
CA GLU A 456 2.70 -14.66 -6.81
C GLU A 456 3.29 -15.44 -5.62
N TYR A 457 3.98 -14.76 -4.71
CA TYR A 457 4.49 -15.39 -3.49
C TYR A 457 3.40 -16.10 -2.69
N PHE A 458 2.23 -15.47 -2.53
CA PHE A 458 1.08 -16.08 -1.87
C PHE A 458 0.37 -17.09 -2.78
N MET A 459 0.26 -16.80 -4.08
CA MET A 459 -0.35 -17.70 -5.07
C MET A 459 0.34 -19.08 -5.07
N TYR A 460 1.66 -19.12 -5.13
CA TYR A 460 2.45 -20.36 -5.08
C TYR A 460 2.49 -21.02 -3.70
N ARG A 461 1.94 -20.36 -2.67
CA ARG A 461 1.72 -20.92 -1.33
C ARG A 461 0.26 -21.30 -1.10
N GLU A 462 -0.43 -21.70 -2.16
CA GLU A 462 -1.80 -22.22 -2.12
C GLU A 462 -2.84 -21.19 -1.64
N ARG A 463 -2.50 -19.89 -1.64
CA ARG A 463 -3.42 -18.82 -1.27
C ARG A 463 -4.11 -18.24 -2.51
N HIS A 464 -5.26 -17.64 -2.26
CA HIS A 464 -5.95 -16.81 -3.25
C HIS A 464 -5.50 -15.36 -3.06
N THR A 465 -5.15 -14.70 -4.15
CA THR A 465 -4.77 -13.29 -4.18
C THR A 465 -5.64 -12.49 -5.12
N LEU A 466 -5.82 -11.22 -4.78
CA LEU A 466 -6.42 -10.18 -5.59
C LEU A 466 -5.41 -9.05 -5.76
N ILE A 467 -5.05 -8.70 -6.99
CA ILE A 467 -4.20 -7.56 -7.28
C ILE A 467 -4.96 -6.49 -8.05
N ILE A 468 -4.77 -5.23 -7.66
CA ILE A 468 -5.33 -4.05 -8.32
C ILE A 468 -4.18 -3.19 -8.83
N TYR A 469 -4.28 -2.70 -10.07
CA TYR A 469 -3.30 -1.78 -10.65
C TYR A 469 -3.96 -0.44 -10.95
N ASP A 470 -3.63 0.61 -10.19
CA ASP A 470 -4.20 1.97 -10.28
C ASP A 470 -3.10 3.01 -10.63
N ASP A 471 -2.78 3.28 -11.90
CA ASP A 471 -3.38 2.70 -13.10
C ASP A 471 -2.31 2.30 -14.15
N LEU A 472 -2.67 1.38 -15.05
CA LEU A 472 -1.74 0.87 -16.07
C LEU A 472 -1.48 1.87 -17.19
N SER A 473 -2.36 2.86 -17.38
CA SER A 473 -2.11 3.96 -18.33
C SER A 473 -0.90 4.80 -17.91
N LYS A 474 -0.74 5.08 -16.61
CA LYS A 474 0.42 5.77 -16.04
C LYS A 474 1.68 4.91 -16.12
N GLN A 475 1.57 3.59 -15.95
CA GLN A 475 2.68 2.67 -16.23
C GLN A 475 3.14 2.77 -17.71
N ALA A 476 2.19 2.79 -18.66
CA ALA A 476 2.51 2.91 -20.07
C ALA A 476 3.18 4.25 -20.39
N GLN A 477 2.72 5.35 -19.78
CA GLN A 477 3.33 6.68 -19.93
C GLN A 477 4.76 6.72 -19.37
N ALA A 478 4.98 6.12 -18.20
CA ALA A 478 6.32 5.98 -17.61
C ALA A 478 7.25 5.17 -18.52
N TYR A 479 6.76 4.04 -19.06
CA TYR A 479 7.53 3.24 -20.01
C TYR A 479 7.83 3.98 -21.32
N ARG A 480 6.87 4.79 -21.81
CA ARG A 480 7.08 5.67 -22.97
C ARG A 480 8.19 6.69 -22.70
N GLN A 481 8.18 7.35 -21.55
CA GLN A 481 9.21 8.30 -21.16
C GLN A 481 10.59 7.63 -21.12
N MET A 482 10.70 6.49 -20.44
CA MET A 482 11.93 5.70 -20.39
C MET A 482 12.43 5.34 -21.80
N SER A 483 11.53 4.85 -22.66
CA SER A 483 11.87 4.44 -24.02
C SER A 483 12.38 5.61 -24.88
N LEU A 484 11.77 6.79 -24.78
CA LEU A 484 12.18 7.99 -25.51
C LEU A 484 13.54 8.50 -25.04
N LEU A 485 13.79 8.48 -23.72
CA LEU A 485 15.07 8.87 -23.14
C LEU A 485 16.19 7.88 -23.50
N LEU A 486 15.86 6.59 -23.61
CA LEU A 486 16.74 5.56 -24.18
C LEU A 486 16.91 5.68 -25.71
N ARG A 487 16.25 6.66 -26.35
CA ARG A 487 16.26 6.90 -27.80
C ARG A 487 15.81 5.69 -28.62
N ARG A 488 14.91 4.87 -28.08
CA ARG A 488 14.27 3.81 -28.85
C ARG A 488 13.26 4.42 -29.83
N PRO A 489 13.12 3.88 -31.05
CA PRO A 489 12.15 4.36 -32.02
C PRO A 489 10.70 4.29 -31.46
N PRO A 490 9.95 5.39 -31.47
CA PRO A 490 8.56 5.40 -31.02
C PRO A 490 7.60 4.89 -32.11
N GLY A 491 6.43 4.41 -31.70
CA GLY A 491 5.30 4.03 -32.52
C GLY A 491 4.10 4.96 -32.35
N ARG A 492 2.89 4.39 -32.34
CA ARG A 492 1.62 5.13 -32.18
C ARG A 492 1.59 5.87 -30.85
N GLU A 493 1.15 7.14 -30.86
CA GLU A 493 1.09 8.02 -29.67
C GLU A 493 2.43 8.12 -28.91
N ALA A 494 3.53 7.94 -29.64
CA ALA A 494 4.91 7.88 -29.17
C ALA A 494 5.26 6.72 -28.23
N TYR A 495 4.38 5.75 -28.00
CA TYR A 495 4.70 4.54 -27.23
C TYR A 495 5.67 3.63 -27.99
N PRO A 496 6.54 2.88 -27.30
CA PRO A 496 7.37 1.87 -27.95
C PRO A 496 6.54 0.72 -28.50
N GLY A 497 7.06 0.03 -29.52
CA GLY A 497 6.37 -1.08 -30.19
C GLY A 497 6.05 -2.28 -29.29
N ASP A 498 6.75 -2.42 -28.17
CA ASP A 498 6.59 -3.50 -27.19
C ASP A 498 5.71 -3.12 -25.98
N VAL A 499 5.01 -1.97 -26.01
CA VAL A 499 4.07 -1.59 -24.93
C VAL A 499 2.90 -2.58 -24.79
N PHE A 500 2.53 -3.28 -25.85
CA PHE A 500 1.58 -4.39 -25.75
C PHE A 500 2.17 -5.54 -24.92
N TYR A 501 3.42 -5.91 -25.20
CA TYR A 501 4.14 -6.96 -24.50
C TYR A 501 4.37 -6.62 -23.02
N LEU A 502 4.57 -5.34 -22.71
CA LEU A 502 4.64 -4.82 -21.34
C LEU A 502 3.45 -5.28 -20.49
N HIS A 503 2.23 -5.04 -20.98
CA HIS A 503 1.02 -5.36 -20.25
C HIS A 503 0.65 -6.83 -20.37
N SER A 504 0.90 -7.49 -21.50
CA SER A 504 0.59 -8.92 -21.62
C SER A 504 1.45 -9.76 -20.70
N ARG A 505 2.78 -9.54 -20.66
CA ARG A 505 3.67 -10.26 -19.73
C ARG A 505 3.36 -9.97 -18.25
N LEU A 506 2.74 -8.83 -17.94
CA LEU A 506 2.32 -8.49 -16.58
C LEU A 506 1.02 -9.20 -16.21
N LEU A 507 0.02 -9.13 -17.08
CA LEU A 507 -1.34 -9.60 -16.81
C LEU A 507 -1.45 -11.13 -16.93
N GLU A 508 -0.70 -11.77 -17.83
CA GLU A 508 -0.66 -13.23 -17.97
C GLU A 508 -0.02 -13.96 -16.77
N ARG A 509 0.60 -13.22 -15.83
CA ARG A 509 1.04 -13.76 -14.54
C ARG A 509 -0.14 -14.08 -13.61
N ALA A 510 -1.27 -13.40 -13.80
CA ALA A 510 -2.46 -13.60 -13.01
C ALA A 510 -3.25 -14.81 -13.53
N ALA A 511 -3.13 -15.94 -12.83
CA ALA A 511 -3.79 -17.19 -13.22
C ALA A 511 -4.30 -17.98 -12.01
N LYS A 512 -5.08 -19.03 -12.27
CA LYS A 512 -5.36 -20.07 -11.29
C LYS A 512 -4.45 -21.26 -11.55
N LEU A 513 -3.68 -21.66 -10.54
CA LEU A 513 -2.78 -22.79 -10.60
C LEU A 513 -3.57 -24.10 -10.64
N SER A 514 -2.96 -25.13 -11.23
CA SER A 514 -3.50 -26.49 -11.23
C SER A 514 -3.46 -27.11 -9.83
N SER A 515 -4.18 -28.21 -9.65
CA SER A 515 -4.14 -29.01 -8.41
C SER A 515 -2.74 -29.54 -8.07
N SER A 516 -1.88 -29.73 -9.08
CA SER A 516 -0.48 -30.13 -8.88
C SER A 516 0.41 -29.02 -8.33
N LEU A 517 -0.01 -27.76 -8.45
CA LEU A 517 0.69 -26.56 -8.01
C LEU A 517 -0.02 -25.87 -6.83
N GLY A 518 -0.95 -26.58 -6.16
CA GLY A 518 -1.60 -26.13 -4.93
C GLY A 518 -2.87 -25.29 -5.11
N GLU A 519 -3.43 -25.19 -6.31
CA GLU A 519 -4.70 -24.49 -6.64
C GLU A 519 -4.80 -23.01 -6.25
N GLY A 520 -3.69 -22.39 -5.84
CA GLY A 520 -3.61 -20.95 -5.57
C GLY A 520 -4.01 -20.15 -6.81
N SER A 521 -4.49 -18.93 -6.60
CA SER A 521 -4.98 -18.09 -7.70
C SER A 521 -4.60 -16.64 -7.52
N MET A 522 -4.30 -15.96 -8.61
CA MET A 522 -4.08 -14.52 -8.65
C MET A 522 -5.11 -13.90 -9.58
N THR A 523 -6.02 -13.10 -9.01
CA THR A 523 -7.05 -12.35 -9.76
C THR A 523 -6.56 -10.92 -9.97
N ALA A 524 -6.54 -10.42 -11.21
CA ALA A 524 -6.07 -9.07 -11.52
C ALA A 524 -7.21 -8.13 -11.93
N LEU A 525 -7.22 -6.94 -11.33
CA LEU A 525 -8.12 -5.82 -11.66
C LEU A 525 -7.31 -4.61 -12.13
N PRO A 526 -6.89 -4.58 -13.41
CA PRO A 526 -6.24 -3.42 -13.96
C PRO A 526 -7.20 -2.24 -14.12
N ILE A 527 -6.76 -1.05 -13.74
CA ILE A 527 -7.45 0.21 -14.03
C ILE A 527 -6.75 0.87 -15.22
N VAL A 528 -7.53 1.37 -16.17
CA VAL A 528 -7.03 2.14 -17.32
C VAL A 528 -7.87 3.40 -17.47
N GLU A 529 -7.20 4.54 -17.48
CA GLU A 529 -7.84 5.82 -17.76
C GLU A 529 -8.09 6.00 -19.26
N THR A 530 -9.27 6.48 -19.61
CA THR A 530 -9.62 6.87 -20.98
C THR A 530 -9.76 8.37 -21.08
N GLN A 531 -9.28 8.95 -22.18
CA GLN A 531 -9.47 10.37 -22.48
C GLN A 531 -10.87 10.54 -23.06
N SER A 532 -11.74 11.28 -22.36
CA SER A 532 -13.13 11.56 -22.79
C SER A 532 -13.96 10.33 -23.19
N GLY A 533 -13.63 9.15 -22.66
CA GLY A 533 -14.39 7.92 -22.91
C GLY A 533 -13.95 7.15 -24.14
N ASP A 534 -12.88 7.60 -24.80
CA ASP A 534 -12.36 6.95 -25.99
C ASP A 534 -11.69 5.61 -25.65
N VAL A 535 -12.42 4.52 -25.91
CA VAL A 535 -11.92 3.14 -25.81
C VAL A 535 -11.10 2.73 -27.03
N SER A 536 -11.09 3.52 -28.10
CA SER A 536 -10.32 3.27 -29.33
C SER A 536 -8.88 3.80 -29.28
N ALA A 537 -8.55 4.53 -28.22
CA ALA A 537 -7.18 4.93 -27.91
C ALA A 537 -6.25 3.72 -27.77
N TYR A 538 -4.96 3.93 -28.02
CA TYR A 538 -4.02 2.82 -28.20
C TYR A 538 -3.86 1.94 -26.95
N ILE A 539 -3.67 2.53 -25.77
CA ILE A 539 -3.49 1.78 -24.52
C ILE A 539 -4.77 1.04 -24.07
N PRO A 540 -5.96 1.68 -24.02
CA PRO A 540 -7.20 0.97 -23.71
C PRO A 540 -7.44 -0.22 -24.63
N THR A 541 -7.24 -0.06 -25.95
CA THR A 541 -7.42 -1.15 -26.92
C THR A 541 -6.49 -2.34 -26.62
N ASN A 542 -5.20 -2.07 -26.32
CA ASN A 542 -4.25 -3.12 -25.96
C ASN A 542 -4.70 -3.88 -24.72
N VAL A 543 -5.00 -3.19 -23.62
CA VAL A 543 -5.37 -3.84 -22.36
C VAL A 543 -6.70 -4.60 -22.52
N ILE A 544 -7.69 -4.03 -23.22
CA ILE A 544 -8.98 -4.70 -23.52
C ILE A 544 -8.77 -6.02 -24.26
N SER A 545 -7.79 -6.10 -25.15
CA SER A 545 -7.49 -7.34 -25.88
C SER A 545 -6.77 -8.41 -25.04
N ILE A 546 -6.15 -8.03 -23.92
CA ILE A 546 -5.38 -8.94 -23.04
C ILE A 546 -6.27 -9.56 -21.96
N THR A 547 -7.14 -8.76 -21.33
CA THR A 547 -7.93 -9.21 -20.17
C THR A 547 -9.05 -10.20 -20.53
N ASP A 548 -9.81 -10.69 -19.55
CA ASP A 548 -10.95 -11.60 -19.76
C ASP A 548 -12.29 -10.85 -19.74
N GLY A 549 -12.26 -9.53 -19.84
CA GLY A 549 -13.44 -8.69 -19.78
C GLY A 549 -13.12 -7.26 -19.35
N GLN A 550 -14.12 -6.41 -19.44
CA GLN A 550 -14.01 -5.01 -19.07
C GLN A 550 -15.29 -4.52 -18.39
N ILE A 551 -15.11 -3.69 -17.37
CA ILE A 551 -16.12 -2.82 -16.79
C ILE A 551 -15.82 -1.41 -17.28
N PHE A 552 -16.78 -0.80 -17.97
CA PHE A 552 -16.68 0.57 -18.43
C PHE A 552 -17.50 1.48 -17.52
N LEU A 553 -16.86 2.48 -16.92
CA LEU A 553 -17.48 3.50 -16.09
C LEU A 553 -17.66 4.79 -16.89
N SER A 554 -18.90 5.23 -17.06
CA SER A 554 -19.25 6.43 -17.82
C SER A 554 -19.42 7.64 -16.89
N ALA A 555 -18.84 8.79 -17.29
CA ALA A 555 -19.09 10.05 -16.60
C ALA A 555 -20.57 10.50 -16.68
N ASP A 556 -21.24 10.24 -17.80
CA ASP A 556 -22.65 10.62 -17.98
C ASP A 556 -23.56 9.88 -17.01
N LEU A 557 -23.30 8.58 -16.81
CA LEU A 557 -24.02 7.77 -15.82
C LEU A 557 -23.70 8.25 -14.39
N PHE A 558 -22.45 8.61 -14.11
CA PHE A 558 -22.06 9.13 -12.81
C PHE A 558 -22.75 10.47 -12.48
N ASN A 559 -22.79 11.39 -13.45
CA ASN A 559 -23.39 12.71 -13.32
C ASN A 559 -24.92 12.66 -13.23
N SER A 560 -25.56 11.66 -13.84
CA SER A 560 -26.99 11.38 -13.68
C SER A 560 -27.35 10.65 -12.37
N GLY A 561 -26.38 10.45 -11.47
CA GLY A 561 -26.60 9.88 -10.15
C GLY A 561 -26.62 8.35 -10.11
N ILE A 562 -26.18 7.66 -11.17
CA ILE A 562 -25.96 6.21 -11.18
C ILE A 562 -24.57 5.91 -10.64
N ARG A 563 -24.51 5.25 -9.48
CA ARG A 563 -23.28 4.86 -8.80
C ARG A 563 -23.43 3.41 -8.30
N PRO A 564 -22.52 2.48 -8.63
CA PRO A 564 -21.38 2.65 -9.53
C PRO A 564 -21.82 2.90 -10.98
N ALA A 565 -21.06 3.72 -11.72
CA ALA A 565 -21.44 4.25 -13.02
C ALA A 565 -21.20 3.28 -14.20
N ILE A 566 -21.58 2.01 -14.02
CA ILE A 566 -21.28 0.93 -14.97
C ILE A 566 -22.15 1.04 -16.22
N ASN A 567 -21.51 1.18 -17.38
CA ASN A 567 -22.18 1.06 -18.67
C ASN A 567 -22.33 -0.43 -19.03
N VAL A 568 -23.53 -0.95 -18.85
CA VAL A 568 -23.86 -2.38 -19.04
C VAL A 568 -23.70 -2.84 -20.50
N GLY A 569 -23.86 -1.94 -21.47
CA GLY A 569 -23.75 -2.23 -22.90
C GLY A 569 -22.31 -2.41 -23.37
N ILE A 570 -21.39 -1.59 -22.88
CA ILE A 570 -19.96 -1.65 -23.22
C ILE A 570 -19.21 -2.66 -22.34
N SER A 571 -19.67 -2.85 -21.10
CA SER A 571 -19.05 -3.79 -20.16
C SER A 571 -19.32 -5.24 -20.55
N VAL A 572 -18.27 -6.05 -20.57
CA VAL A 572 -18.30 -7.46 -20.99
C VAL A 572 -17.51 -8.30 -20.00
N SER A 573 -18.00 -9.52 -19.75
CA SER A 573 -17.22 -10.58 -19.12
C SER A 573 -17.12 -11.74 -20.11
N ARG A 574 -15.90 -12.15 -20.48
CA ARG A 574 -15.66 -13.28 -21.41
C ARG A 574 -15.81 -14.63 -20.71
N VAL A 575 -15.65 -14.66 -19.39
CA VAL A 575 -15.86 -15.83 -18.52
C VAL A 575 -17.36 -16.05 -18.25
N GLY A 576 -18.11 -14.95 -18.12
CA GLY A 576 -19.56 -14.96 -18.00
C GLY A 576 -20.07 -15.70 -16.76
N SER A 577 -21.14 -16.49 -16.93
CA SER A 577 -21.80 -17.19 -15.81
C SER A 577 -21.01 -18.34 -15.20
N ALA A 578 -19.85 -18.69 -15.77
CA ALA A 578 -18.98 -19.71 -15.20
C ALA A 578 -18.42 -19.26 -13.84
N ALA A 579 -18.17 -17.96 -13.67
CA ALA A 579 -17.62 -17.36 -12.45
C ALA A 579 -18.65 -17.08 -11.34
N GLN A 580 -19.90 -17.54 -11.51
CA GLN A 580 -21.01 -17.24 -10.61
C GLN A 580 -21.44 -18.48 -9.84
N ILE A 581 -21.85 -18.30 -8.58
CA ILE A 581 -22.56 -19.38 -7.87
C ILE A 581 -23.87 -19.72 -8.61
N LYS A 582 -24.28 -21.00 -8.53
CA LYS A 582 -25.46 -21.50 -9.25
C LYS A 582 -26.71 -20.67 -8.96
N ALA A 583 -26.87 -20.23 -7.73
CA ALA A 583 -27.97 -19.36 -7.32
C ALA A 583 -28.01 -18.01 -8.08
N MET A 584 -26.87 -17.33 -8.20
CA MET A 584 -26.76 -16.07 -8.93
C MET A 584 -27.04 -16.26 -10.42
N LYS A 585 -26.48 -17.34 -11.00
CA LYS A 585 -26.70 -17.68 -12.42
C LYS A 585 -28.18 -17.89 -12.76
N GLN A 586 -28.94 -18.54 -11.88
CA GLN A 586 -30.37 -18.78 -12.07
C GLN A 586 -31.18 -17.48 -12.11
N VAL A 587 -30.80 -16.49 -11.29
CA VAL A 587 -31.56 -15.25 -11.10
C VAL A 587 -31.12 -14.14 -12.05
N ALA A 588 -29.82 -13.95 -12.25
CA ALA A 588 -29.25 -12.86 -13.03
C ALA A 588 -29.17 -13.13 -14.54
N GLY A 589 -29.47 -14.35 -15.00
CA GLY A 589 -29.30 -14.76 -16.40
C GLY A 589 -30.07 -13.90 -17.42
N LYS A 590 -31.21 -13.32 -17.02
CA LYS A 590 -32.03 -12.43 -17.88
C LYS A 590 -31.69 -10.95 -17.72
N LEU A 591 -31.08 -10.56 -16.60
CA LEU A 591 -30.91 -9.15 -16.22
C LEU A 591 -30.11 -8.33 -17.25
N LYS A 592 -28.98 -8.87 -17.75
CA LYS A 592 -28.13 -8.17 -18.73
C LYS A 592 -28.87 -7.89 -20.03
N LEU A 593 -29.63 -8.87 -20.52
CA LEU A 593 -30.41 -8.75 -21.75
C LEU A 593 -31.55 -7.74 -21.59
N GLU A 594 -32.27 -7.79 -20.46
CA GLU A 594 -33.35 -6.83 -20.16
C GLU A 594 -32.84 -5.39 -20.04
N LEU A 595 -31.69 -5.18 -19.39
CA LEU A 595 -31.08 -3.84 -19.28
C LEU A 595 -30.53 -3.32 -20.62
N ALA A 596 -30.02 -4.21 -21.48
CA ALA A 596 -29.57 -3.83 -22.81
C ALA A 596 -30.75 -3.43 -23.71
N GLN A 597 -31.83 -4.23 -23.72
CA GLN A 597 -33.06 -3.91 -24.43
C GLN A 597 -33.69 -2.60 -23.91
N PHE A 598 -33.69 -2.41 -22.59
CA PHE A 598 -34.17 -1.18 -21.99
C PHE A 598 -33.38 0.04 -22.47
N ALA A 599 -32.04 -0.03 -22.50
CA ALA A 599 -31.22 1.09 -22.96
C ALA A 599 -31.48 1.46 -24.43
N GLU A 600 -31.71 0.46 -25.28
CA GLU A 600 -32.07 0.68 -26.69
C GLU A 600 -33.47 1.31 -26.83
N LEU A 601 -34.45 0.79 -26.09
CA LEU A 601 -35.83 1.31 -26.07
C LEU A 601 -35.90 2.73 -25.49
N GLU A 602 -35.11 3.03 -24.46
CA GLU A 602 -35.07 4.37 -23.85
C GLU A 602 -34.55 5.42 -24.84
N ALA A 603 -33.50 5.08 -25.61
CA ALA A 603 -33.00 5.95 -26.66
C ALA A 603 -34.05 6.17 -27.77
N PHE A 604 -34.78 5.13 -28.16
CA PHE A 604 -35.84 5.24 -29.16
C PHE A 604 -37.05 6.04 -28.67
N ALA A 605 -37.44 5.85 -27.40
CA ALA A 605 -38.58 6.51 -26.77
C ALA A 605 -38.44 8.04 -26.71
N GLN A 606 -37.21 8.57 -26.70
CA GLN A 606 -36.98 10.02 -26.77
C GLN A 606 -37.46 10.66 -28.08
N PHE A 607 -37.62 9.87 -29.15
CA PHE A 607 -38.03 10.35 -30.48
C PHE A 607 -39.49 10.00 -30.83
N ALA A 608 -40.20 9.25 -29.98
CA ALA A 608 -41.57 8.80 -30.22
C ALA A 608 -42.57 9.60 -29.37
N SER A 609 -43.70 10.01 -29.97
CA SER A 609 -44.76 10.73 -29.26
C SER A 609 -45.71 9.81 -28.50
N ASP A 610 -46.02 8.64 -29.06
CA ASP A 610 -46.92 7.64 -28.48
C ASP A 610 -46.22 6.29 -28.42
N LEU A 611 -46.22 5.69 -27.23
CA LEU A 611 -45.64 4.38 -26.96
C LEU A 611 -46.75 3.40 -26.63
N ASP A 612 -46.70 2.19 -27.19
CA ASP A 612 -47.63 1.13 -26.85
C ASP A 612 -47.41 0.65 -25.40
N LYS A 613 -48.43 0.00 -24.83
CA LYS A 613 -48.42 -0.42 -23.41
C LYS A 613 -47.31 -1.41 -23.08
N ALA A 614 -46.88 -2.26 -24.04
CA ALA A 614 -45.79 -3.19 -23.78
C ALA A 614 -44.45 -2.44 -23.67
N THR A 615 -44.21 -1.48 -24.56
CA THR A 615 -43.03 -0.60 -24.49
C THR A 615 -43.01 0.24 -23.22
N GLN A 616 -44.15 0.83 -22.82
CA GLN A 616 -44.25 1.58 -21.56
C GLN A 616 -43.90 0.71 -20.34
N ASN A 617 -44.43 -0.52 -20.28
CA ASN A 617 -44.13 -1.45 -19.19
C ASN A 617 -42.65 -1.85 -19.17
N GLN A 618 -42.03 -2.06 -20.33
CA GLN A 618 -40.59 -2.37 -20.42
C GLN A 618 -39.72 -1.20 -19.97
N LEU A 619 -40.05 0.04 -20.35
CA LEU A 619 -39.36 1.24 -19.88
C LEU A 619 -39.52 1.40 -18.37
N ALA A 620 -40.73 1.23 -17.85
CA ALA A 620 -41.04 1.34 -16.43
C ALA A 620 -40.27 0.29 -15.61
N ARG A 621 -40.18 -0.95 -16.09
CA ARG A 621 -39.38 -2.01 -15.45
C ARG A 621 -37.89 -1.69 -15.52
N GLY A 622 -37.41 -1.26 -16.68
CA GLY A 622 -35.99 -0.93 -16.88
C GLY A 622 -35.50 0.21 -15.99
N GLN A 623 -36.33 1.24 -15.75
CA GLN A 623 -36.04 2.31 -14.80
C GLN A 623 -35.86 1.77 -13.37
N ARG A 624 -36.72 0.84 -12.94
CA ARG A 624 -36.62 0.19 -11.61
C ARG A 624 -35.41 -0.73 -11.52
N LEU A 625 -35.08 -1.46 -12.58
CA LEU A 625 -33.86 -2.26 -12.65
C LEU A 625 -32.60 -1.38 -12.58
N ARG A 626 -32.62 -0.15 -13.14
CA ARG A 626 -31.52 0.81 -12.94
C ARG A 626 -31.42 1.29 -11.49
N GLU A 627 -32.53 1.59 -10.83
CA GLU A 627 -32.51 1.96 -9.40
C GLU A 627 -31.98 0.84 -8.51
N LEU A 628 -32.33 -0.40 -8.84
CA LEU A 628 -31.88 -1.59 -8.14
C LEU A 628 -30.34 -1.77 -8.17
N LEU A 629 -29.69 -1.35 -9.26
CA LEU A 629 -28.23 -1.46 -9.41
C LEU A 629 -27.44 -0.35 -8.72
N LYS A 630 -28.11 0.67 -8.20
CA LYS A 630 -27.44 1.77 -7.47
C LYS A 630 -27.04 1.30 -6.08
N GLN A 631 -25.79 1.53 -5.72
CA GLN A 631 -25.21 1.17 -4.43
C GLN A 631 -24.44 2.37 -3.85
N SER A 632 -24.53 2.54 -2.54
CA SER A 632 -23.71 3.51 -1.81
C SER A 632 -22.26 3.03 -1.75
N GLN A 633 -21.33 3.97 -1.80
CA GLN A 633 -19.89 3.68 -1.70
C GLN A 633 -19.56 3.00 -0.37
N SER A 634 -18.69 2.00 -0.40
CA SER A 634 -18.20 1.27 0.78
C SER A 634 -19.30 0.62 1.63
N ALA A 635 -20.40 0.24 0.97
CA ALA A 635 -21.50 -0.54 1.51
C ALA A 635 -21.73 -1.81 0.67
N PRO A 636 -20.77 -2.76 0.65
CA PRO A 636 -20.91 -3.98 -0.14
C PRO A 636 -22.10 -4.81 0.34
N LEU A 637 -22.80 -5.44 -0.62
CA LEU A 637 -23.87 -6.38 -0.36
C LEU A 637 -23.35 -7.81 -0.39
N THR A 638 -23.80 -8.63 0.56
CA THR A 638 -23.55 -10.08 0.53
C THR A 638 -24.20 -10.73 -0.69
N VAL A 639 -23.68 -11.88 -1.14
CA VAL A 639 -24.22 -12.57 -2.33
C VAL A 639 -25.70 -12.94 -2.16
N ALA A 640 -26.14 -13.29 -0.95
CA ALA A 640 -27.55 -13.55 -0.67
C ALA A 640 -28.41 -12.29 -0.84
N GLU A 641 -27.95 -11.13 -0.35
CA GLU A 641 -28.62 -9.83 -0.55
C GLU A 641 -28.63 -9.38 -2.01
N GLN A 642 -27.60 -9.72 -2.79
CA GLN A 642 -27.59 -9.46 -4.22
C GLN A 642 -28.63 -10.33 -4.95
N ILE A 643 -28.67 -11.62 -4.65
CA ILE A 643 -29.62 -12.57 -5.27
C ILE A 643 -31.06 -12.15 -5.00
N MET A 644 -31.41 -11.87 -3.74
CA MET A 644 -32.77 -11.44 -3.42
C MET A 644 -33.12 -10.12 -4.11
N THR A 645 -32.18 -9.18 -4.19
CA THR A 645 -32.39 -7.88 -4.82
C THR A 645 -32.70 -8.07 -6.31
N ILE A 646 -31.85 -8.82 -7.03
CA ILE A 646 -32.06 -9.09 -8.45
C ILE A 646 -33.35 -9.86 -8.69
N TYR A 647 -33.64 -10.90 -7.88
CA TYR A 647 -34.87 -11.70 -8.00
C TYR A 647 -36.13 -10.84 -7.86
N THR A 648 -36.10 -9.86 -6.96
CA THR A 648 -37.23 -8.94 -6.73
C THR A 648 -37.49 -8.07 -7.96
N GLY A 649 -36.44 -7.58 -8.61
CA GLY A 649 -36.53 -6.77 -9.83
C GLY A 649 -36.93 -7.58 -11.07
N THR A 650 -36.28 -8.72 -11.32
CA THR A 650 -36.48 -9.50 -12.56
C THR A 650 -37.85 -10.16 -12.64
N ASN A 651 -38.47 -10.49 -11.50
CA ASN A 651 -39.83 -11.04 -11.46
C ASN A 651 -40.93 -9.97 -11.40
N GLY A 652 -40.58 -8.68 -11.50
CA GLY A 652 -41.56 -7.58 -11.57
C GLY A 652 -42.24 -7.22 -10.25
N TYR A 653 -41.74 -7.69 -9.10
CA TYR A 653 -42.31 -7.33 -7.80
C TYR A 653 -42.13 -5.85 -7.43
N LEU A 654 -41.24 -5.14 -8.14
CA LEU A 654 -41.06 -3.70 -7.98
C LEU A 654 -41.97 -2.88 -8.89
N ASP A 655 -42.70 -3.49 -9.84
CA ASP A 655 -43.45 -2.78 -10.87
C ASP A 655 -44.61 -1.93 -10.29
N SER A 656 -45.11 -2.27 -9.11
CA SER A 656 -46.13 -1.50 -8.37
C SER A 656 -45.59 -0.27 -7.63
N LEU A 657 -44.28 -0.21 -7.36
CA LEU A 657 -43.65 0.87 -6.60
C LEU A 657 -43.26 2.03 -7.52
N GLU A 658 -43.24 3.26 -6.99
CA GLU A 658 -42.66 4.40 -7.70
C GLU A 658 -41.12 4.29 -7.72
N VAL A 659 -40.49 4.87 -8.76
CA VAL A 659 -39.03 4.79 -8.96
C VAL A 659 -38.25 5.31 -7.73
N GLY A 660 -38.72 6.39 -7.10
CA GLY A 660 -38.10 6.95 -5.89
C GLY A 660 -38.17 6.05 -4.65
N GLN A 661 -39.18 5.18 -4.56
CA GLN A 661 -39.41 4.29 -3.42
C GLN A 661 -38.54 3.02 -3.47
N VAL A 662 -38.12 2.59 -4.68
CA VAL A 662 -37.40 1.33 -4.90
C VAL A 662 -36.20 1.16 -3.96
N ARG A 663 -35.36 2.20 -3.82
CA ARG A 663 -34.15 2.11 -2.99
C ARG A 663 -34.48 1.89 -1.51
N LYS A 664 -35.45 2.65 -0.98
CA LYS A 664 -35.88 2.57 0.42
C LYS A 664 -36.46 1.18 0.70
N PHE A 665 -37.35 0.71 -0.18
CA PHE A 665 -37.93 -0.63 -0.10
C PHE A 665 -36.86 -1.72 -0.06
N LEU A 666 -35.86 -1.67 -0.95
CA LEU A 666 -34.80 -2.69 -0.99
C LEU A 666 -33.92 -2.69 0.27
N VAL A 667 -33.65 -1.53 0.88
CA VAL A 667 -32.91 -1.45 2.16
C VAL A 667 -33.70 -2.12 3.28
N GLU A 668 -34.99 -1.82 3.38
CA GLU A 668 -35.86 -2.41 4.40
C GLU A 668 -36.07 -3.90 4.17
N LEU A 669 -36.25 -4.35 2.92
CA LEU A 669 -36.38 -5.76 2.57
C LEU A 669 -35.13 -6.58 2.93
N ARG A 670 -33.92 -6.03 2.70
CA ARG A 670 -32.67 -6.67 3.14
C ARG A 670 -32.61 -6.81 4.66
N THR A 671 -33.05 -5.78 5.38
CA THR A 671 -33.08 -5.77 6.85
C THR A 671 -34.13 -6.76 7.40
N TYR A 672 -35.29 -6.83 6.75
CA TYR A 672 -36.36 -7.76 7.06
C TYR A 672 -35.90 -9.21 6.87
N LEU A 673 -35.30 -9.53 5.73
CA LEU A 673 -34.77 -10.88 5.46
C LEU A 673 -33.71 -11.30 6.48
N LYS A 674 -32.80 -10.39 6.86
CA LYS A 674 -31.79 -10.66 7.90
C LYS A 674 -32.41 -11.01 9.25
N THR A 675 -33.50 -10.34 9.63
CA THR A 675 -34.09 -10.45 10.97
C THR A 675 -35.13 -11.56 11.05
N ASN A 676 -36.02 -11.64 10.06
CA ASN A 676 -37.22 -12.48 10.11
C ASN A 676 -37.05 -13.82 9.38
N LYS A 677 -36.21 -13.89 8.34
CA LYS A 677 -35.97 -15.11 7.57
C LYS A 677 -34.47 -15.38 7.34
N PRO A 678 -33.65 -15.52 8.41
CA PRO A 678 -32.21 -15.78 8.29
C PRO A 678 -31.90 -17.10 7.57
N GLN A 679 -32.83 -18.05 7.60
CA GLN A 679 -32.77 -19.33 6.87
C GLN A 679 -32.48 -19.14 5.38
N PHE A 680 -32.97 -18.06 4.75
CA PHE A 680 -32.65 -17.77 3.35
C PHE A 680 -31.14 -17.59 3.14
N GLN A 681 -30.46 -16.87 4.02
CA GLN A 681 -29.01 -16.64 3.92
C GLN A 681 -28.21 -17.91 4.19
N GLU A 682 -28.67 -18.75 5.13
CA GLU A 682 -28.06 -20.04 5.43
C GLU A 682 -28.16 -21.01 4.24
N ILE A 683 -29.33 -21.10 3.59
CA ILE A 683 -29.52 -21.97 2.41
C ILE A 683 -28.61 -21.51 1.26
N ILE A 684 -28.59 -20.22 0.96
CA ILE A 684 -27.79 -19.68 -0.16
C ILE A 684 -26.29 -19.84 0.10
N SER A 685 -25.82 -19.60 1.32
CA SER A 685 -24.39 -19.73 1.67
C SER A 685 -23.91 -21.19 1.67
N SER A 686 -24.71 -22.11 2.20
CA SER A 686 -24.35 -23.53 2.29
C SER A 686 -24.51 -24.28 0.96
N THR A 687 -25.68 -24.19 0.33
CA THR A 687 -26.00 -24.97 -0.87
C THR A 687 -25.49 -24.33 -2.16
N LYS A 688 -25.26 -23.01 -2.15
CA LYS A 688 -24.88 -22.17 -3.30
C LYS A 688 -25.87 -22.25 -4.48
N LYS A 689 -27.09 -22.74 -4.24
CA LYS A 689 -28.16 -22.92 -5.23
C LYS A 689 -29.40 -22.15 -4.78
N PHE A 690 -30.18 -21.64 -5.74
CA PHE A 690 -31.48 -21.04 -5.45
C PHE A 690 -32.52 -22.16 -5.49
N THR A 691 -32.75 -22.78 -4.34
CA THR A 691 -33.68 -23.91 -4.16
C THR A 691 -35.13 -23.42 -4.06
N GLU A 692 -36.10 -24.29 -4.33
CA GLU A 692 -37.53 -23.97 -4.22
C GLU A 692 -37.92 -23.46 -2.82
N GLU A 693 -37.33 -24.01 -1.76
CA GLU A 693 -37.53 -23.53 -0.38
C GLU A 693 -37.04 -22.08 -0.19
N ALA A 694 -35.86 -21.75 -0.72
CA ALA A 694 -35.31 -20.39 -0.66
C ALA A 694 -36.16 -19.42 -1.49
N GLU A 695 -36.70 -19.88 -2.62
CA GLU A 695 -37.61 -19.10 -3.44
C GLU A 695 -38.94 -18.83 -2.72
N ALA A 696 -39.53 -19.84 -2.06
CA ALA A 696 -40.76 -19.69 -1.30
C ALA A 696 -40.58 -18.70 -0.14
N LEU A 697 -39.52 -18.86 0.65
CA LEU A 697 -39.18 -17.94 1.75
C LEU A 697 -39.02 -16.50 1.25
N LEU A 698 -38.35 -16.32 0.10
CA LEU A 698 -38.13 -15.00 -0.48
C LEU A 698 -39.44 -14.39 -1.01
N LYS A 699 -40.30 -15.15 -1.70
CA LYS A 699 -41.61 -14.66 -2.17
C LYS A 699 -42.50 -14.20 -1.03
N GLU A 700 -42.59 -15.00 0.02
CA GLU A 700 -43.34 -14.63 1.22
C GLU A 700 -42.75 -13.37 1.88
N ALA A 701 -41.42 -13.27 2.01
CA ALA A 701 -40.78 -12.09 2.59
C ALA A 701 -41.01 -10.82 1.76
N ILE A 702 -40.99 -10.93 0.43
CA ILE A 702 -41.30 -9.82 -0.47
C ILE A 702 -42.74 -9.36 -0.26
N GLN A 703 -43.70 -10.29 -0.21
CA GLN A 703 -45.11 -9.96 -0.02
C GLN A 703 -45.35 -9.29 1.34
N GLU A 704 -44.85 -9.89 2.43
CA GLU A 704 -44.99 -9.36 3.79
C GLU A 704 -44.38 -7.95 3.92
N GLN A 705 -43.21 -7.73 3.31
CA GLN A 705 -42.56 -6.42 3.35
C GLN A 705 -43.25 -5.40 2.44
N MET A 706 -43.80 -5.84 1.29
CA MET A 706 -44.58 -4.97 0.40
C MET A 706 -45.83 -4.44 1.10
N ASP A 707 -46.57 -5.32 1.78
CA ASP A 707 -47.76 -4.93 2.53
C ASP A 707 -47.41 -3.92 3.65
N ARG A 708 -46.29 -4.14 4.36
CA ARG A 708 -45.78 -3.20 5.38
C ARG A 708 -45.38 -1.85 4.78
N PHE A 709 -44.70 -1.86 3.64
CA PHE A 709 -44.20 -0.65 3.01
C PHE A 709 -45.35 0.23 2.48
N ILE A 710 -46.37 -0.38 1.87
CA ILE A 710 -47.57 0.33 1.39
C ILE A 710 -48.32 0.97 2.58
N LEU A 711 -48.45 0.26 3.71
CA LEU A 711 -49.08 0.81 4.91
C LEU A 711 -48.31 2.00 5.51
N GLN A 712 -46.98 2.04 5.37
CA GLN A 712 -46.15 3.15 5.85
C GLN A 712 -46.19 4.38 4.94
N GLU A 713 -46.38 4.21 3.63
CA GLU A 713 -46.52 5.33 2.69
C GLU A 713 -47.93 5.96 2.72
N GLN A 714 -48.93 5.22 3.21
CA GLN A 714 -50.31 5.69 3.37
C GLN A 714 -50.56 6.40 4.71
N ALA A 715 -49.65 6.27 5.69
CA ALA A 715 -49.72 6.86 7.03
C ALA A 715 -48.86 8.12 7.11
#